data_AF-A0AA44LDW7-F1
#
_entry.id   AF-A0AA44LDW7-F1
#
_cell.length_a   1.000
_cell.length_b   1.000
_cell.length_c   1.000
_cell.angle_alpha   90.00
_cell.angle_beta   90.00
_cell.angle_gamma   90.00
#
_symmetry.space_group_name_H-M   'P 1'
#
loop_
_entity.id
_entity.type
_entity.pdbx_description
1 polymer ?
#
loop_
_entity_poly.entity_id
_entity_poly.type
_entity_poly.pdbx_seq_one_letter_code
_entity_poly.pdbx_strand_id
1 'polypeptide(L)'
;MRIVIDMQGLQASNSKRGIGRYILNFIKNFIKQNKDNDIILLCNGMLQDSIGVIKDEFFEHVDSTSFRVWHAMPGVSYINIENKSKIEVAERIREDYIARLEPDLVILTSLFEGLVDDAVTSINTYEKPVKTAVILYDLIPLIHSEIYLENPVVKDWYLKKISNLKRADFLLSISHSSGKEAVDYLHFSADKVFNISTAASSFFEKRVYLESEIQDWKTKFSITRKYILYTGGIDFRKNIERLIEAYALLSLSQRKDYQLAIVCSITEQDLTRLKNLCKKLGLNNDEVIFTGYISEEDLLAFYNLCEFFVFPSWHEGFGLPILEAMHCGKAVIGGKYSSIPEVINNEQALFDPYDITSICSSLSKLINDHAFRSELEKHSSKQCEYFSWEQTSNLAWTAINNNINSTKLNAAAFVPGNEKLKKIAYFSPLPPMKSGIAHYSAELLRELSTFYHIDLIMISGEETHDPFLHSVCGIKSIEWFKENAETYDRIVYHFGNSSFHWHMFDLLKNYPGVVVLHDYFLSGIVAHMDLHLHHTVNGWEKELFKSGGWPAVSMRYNAADTADVVYKYPCNISVLQNSLGIITHSEYSRQLAINEYGAGALPKWETIPLLRIPANNFNKADSRKKLGIDSDTLVVCSFGLMGPTKLNKELIKAWIDSPLSKDNKCHLVFAGEKPGDLYGSIIDKLINKCKCNIRVTGWLSNEEYNHWLSAADIGVQLRSNSRGESSAAVLDCMNYGLATIVNANGSMAELNHDCVEMLPDNFGNEMLVQALSKLYNDPAYRSKISKSASVELRKHYHPRSCAERYVSVIEGFYSKPSPQPHDLIRTITNFLGSDDNDYIRVCKSLAKNFEPIPRKRKLFIDISELIQRDAKSGIQRVVREVINNLLIKSPKDYNVELVYATNDSDGFFNARKYGCKILNIPDHWAEDNPIDYYPGDVFLGLDLQPEIVRSQYKKLKEMQNDGVHISYVVYDLLPVNQPQHFFPGAKETYNEWFSKITSFNSVVCISNTVANELRAWVAENAPNNSKRLSIDYFHLGANPAVRTSANKDSDDLDNLISSLKNKNTFLVVSTIEPRKQHAEILKAFEQLWLENLDVNLVFVGKEGWMVEELVSKIKNHPQLDKHFFWFSGIDDNLLAEIYEISTCLICASTGEGFGLPIIEAAQHNLPVLARDIPVFREVGGDAVHYFAGESLEIAAAIKEWISLKENHKIPKIENLNWLTWSQSTEQLINAVLRNVQQINGE
;
A
#
# COMPACT_ATOMS: atom_id res chain seq x y z
N MET A 1 21.94 -0.03 4.02
CA MET A 1 21.83 -0.50 2.61
C MET A 1 20.43 -1.04 2.40
N ARG A 2 19.92 -1.06 1.18
CA ARG A 2 18.66 -1.75 0.83
C ARG A 2 18.97 -3.16 0.30
N ILE A 3 18.47 -4.18 0.99
CA ILE A 3 18.75 -5.59 0.70
C ILE A 3 17.43 -6.29 0.42
N VAL A 4 17.30 -6.86 -0.78
CA VAL A 4 16.15 -7.67 -1.16
C VAL A 4 16.51 -9.15 -0.98
N ILE A 5 15.74 -9.89 -0.20
CA ILE A 5 15.90 -11.33 -0.01
C ILE A 5 14.78 -12.04 -0.78
N ASP A 6 15.16 -12.88 -1.74
CA ASP A 6 14.20 -13.72 -2.47
C ASP A 6 13.71 -14.85 -1.57
N MET A 7 12.39 -14.88 -1.34
CA MET A 7 11.74 -15.81 -0.42
C MET A 7 11.28 -17.11 -1.07
N GLN A 8 11.52 -17.31 -2.38
CA GLN A 8 10.95 -18.46 -3.09
C GLN A 8 11.50 -19.79 -2.61
N GLY A 9 12.68 -19.83 -1.98
CA GLY A 9 13.16 -21.04 -1.31
C GLY A 9 12.30 -21.48 -0.11
N LEU A 10 11.45 -20.60 0.43
CA LEU A 10 10.42 -20.92 1.42
C LEU A 10 9.01 -21.10 0.81
N GLN A 11 8.83 -20.86 -0.49
CA GLN A 11 7.55 -20.98 -1.19
C GLN A 11 7.48 -22.22 -2.10
N ALA A 12 8.58 -22.51 -2.80
CA ALA A 12 8.67 -23.56 -3.81
C ALA A 12 8.55 -24.95 -3.20
N SER A 13 8.43 -25.97 -4.05
CA SER A 13 8.26 -27.38 -3.66
C SER A 13 9.38 -27.91 -2.75
N ASN A 14 10.61 -27.38 -2.86
CA ASN A 14 11.74 -27.75 -2.01
C ASN A 14 11.69 -27.16 -0.59
N SER A 15 10.82 -26.19 -0.31
CA SER A 15 10.67 -25.54 1.02
C SER A 15 10.37 -26.52 2.15
N LYS A 16 9.74 -27.66 1.86
CA LYS A 16 9.41 -28.71 2.86
C LYS A 16 10.58 -29.66 3.15
N ARG A 17 11.74 -29.46 2.52
CA ARG A 17 12.96 -30.27 2.72
C ARG A 17 13.95 -29.53 3.65
N GLY A 18 15.13 -30.12 3.87
CA GLY A 18 16.17 -29.54 4.71
C GLY A 18 16.58 -28.11 4.30
N ILE A 19 16.49 -27.77 3.01
CA ILE A 19 16.77 -26.43 2.49
C ILE A 19 15.84 -25.36 3.06
N GLY A 20 14.54 -25.65 3.24
CA GLY A 20 13.61 -24.66 3.82
C GLY A 20 13.96 -24.33 5.27
N ARG A 21 14.34 -25.33 6.07
CA ARG A 21 14.83 -25.11 7.45
C ARG A 21 16.11 -24.27 7.47
N TYR A 22 17.03 -24.52 6.53
CA TYR A 22 18.23 -23.71 6.37
C TYR A 22 17.86 -22.24 6.10
N ILE A 23 17.03 -22.00 5.09
CA ILE A 23 16.68 -20.65 4.64
C ILE A 23 15.96 -19.89 5.74
N LEU A 24 15.00 -20.52 6.41
CA LEU A 24 14.24 -19.91 7.50
C LEU A 24 15.16 -19.42 8.61
N ASN A 25 16.05 -20.29 9.10
CA ASN A 25 16.94 -19.95 10.21
C ASN A 25 18.02 -18.94 9.80
N PHE A 26 18.56 -19.05 8.57
CA PHE A 26 19.50 -18.07 8.02
C PHE A 26 18.86 -16.68 7.99
N ILE A 27 17.68 -16.54 7.38
CA ILE A 27 17.01 -15.24 7.23
C ILE A 27 16.66 -14.65 8.61
N LYS A 28 16.11 -15.43 9.54
CA LYS A 28 15.78 -14.95 10.91
C LYS A 28 17.00 -14.34 11.61
N ASN A 29 18.16 -15.00 11.51
CA ASN A 29 19.40 -14.51 12.12
C ASN A 29 20.01 -13.33 11.34
N PHE A 30 19.92 -13.36 10.01
CA PHE A 30 20.37 -12.27 9.16
C PHE A 30 19.64 -10.97 9.44
N ILE A 31 18.31 -11.01 9.53
CA ILE A 31 17.49 -9.85 9.89
C ILE A 31 17.86 -9.36 11.29
N LYS A 32 17.94 -10.27 12.27
CA LYS A 32 18.22 -9.93 13.67
C LYS A 32 19.53 -9.16 13.84
N GLN A 33 20.57 -9.51 13.07
CA GLN A 33 21.89 -8.87 13.13
C GLN A 33 22.01 -7.60 12.28
N ASN A 34 21.16 -7.42 11.27
CA ASN A 34 21.31 -6.37 10.26
C ASN A 34 20.15 -5.36 10.25
N LYS A 35 19.54 -5.10 11.42
CA LYS A 35 18.34 -4.26 11.58
C LYS A 35 18.47 -2.81 11.08
N ASP A 36 19.69 -2.27 11.02
CA ASP A 36 19.95 -0.91 10.50
C ASP A 36 19.87 -0.82 8.97
N ASN A 37 19.67 -1.94 8.28
CA ASN A 37 19.47 -1.99 6.84
C ASN A 37 17.97 -2.05 6.49
N ASP A 38 17.64 -1.50 5.33
CA ASP A 38 16.30 -1.61 4.74
C ASP A 38 16.18 -3.01 4.10
N ILE A 39 15.61 -3.96 4.85
CA ILE A 39 15.44 -5.35 4.41
C ILE A 39 14.06 -5.54 3.82
N ILE A 40 14.02 -6.01 2.58
CA ILE A 40 12.79 -6.35 1.85
C ILE A 40 12.73 -7.86 1.64
N LEU A 41 11.65 -8.49 2.10
CA LEU A 41 11.34 -9.89 1.88
C LEU A 41 10.43 -10.01 0.65
N LEU A 42 10.98 -10.54 -0.46
CA LEU A 42 10.30 -10.60 -1.75
C LEU A 42 9.64 -11.97 -1.97
N CYS A 43 8.32 -12.00 -1.98
CA CYS A 43 7.50 -13.18 -2.24
C CYS A 43 6.98 -13.19 -3.68
N ASN A 44 6.85 -14.40 -4.26
CA ASN A 44 6.21 -14.66 -5.53
C ASN A 44 4.70 -14.86 -5.34
N GLY A 45 3.91 -13.97 -5.95
CA GLY A 45 2.45 -13.92 -5.91
C GLY A 45 1.75 -15.02 -6.69
N MET A 46 2.47 -15.85 -7.46
CA MET A 46 1.93 -17.08 -8.06
C MET A 46 1.86 -18.23 -7.03
N LEU A 47 2.57 -18.11 -5.91
CA LEU A 47 2.62 -19.10 -4.82
C LEU A 47 1.88 -18.59 -3.56
N GLN A 48 0.65 -18.07 -3.74
CA GLN A 48 -0.12 -17.36 -2.71
C GLN A 48 -0.26 -18.09 -1.36
N ASP A 49 -0.48 -19.40 -1.39
CA ASP A 49 -0.78 -20.19 -0.18
C ASP A 49 0.36 -20.17 0.85
N SER A 50 1.59 -19.90 0.41
CA SER A 50 2.78 -19.82 1.27
C SER A 50 2.98 -18.45 1.93
N ILE A 51 2.43 -17.38 1.37
CA ILE A 51 2.76 -16.00 1.77
C ILE A 51 2.29 -15.72 3.19
N GLY A 52 1.06 -16.12 3.54
CA GLY A 52 0.53 -15.96 4.90
C GLY A 52 1.38 -16.67 5.94
N VAL A 53 1.77 -17.93 5.67
CA VAL A 53 2.64 -18.72 6.56
C VAL A 53 4.02 -18.08 6.72
N ILE A 54 4.60 -17.55 5.64
CA ILE A 54 5.89 -16.85 5.72
C ILE A 54 5.74 -15.56 6.54
N LYS A 55 4.71 -14.74 6.30
CA LYS A 55 4.48 -13.54 7.09
C LYS A 55 4.36 -13.86 8.58
N ASP A 56 3.67 -14.94 8.91
CA ASP A 56 3.51 -15.43 10.29
C ASP A 56 4.84 -15.80 10.94
N GLU A 57 5.74 -16.44 10.21
CA GLU A 57 7.07 -16.84 10.70
C GLU A 57 7.99 -15.65 10.99
N PHE A 58 7.77 -14.51 10.33
CA PHE A 58 8.64 -13.32 10.43
C PHE A 58 7.97 -12.11 11.09
N PHE A 59 6.71 -12.24 11.54
CA PHE A 59 5.94 -11.16 12.17
C PHE A 59 6.64 -10.54 13.40
N GLU A 60 7.40 -11.32 14.16
CA GLU A 60 8.17 -10.81 15.32
C GLU A 60 9.54 -10.22 14.95
N HIS A 61 9.95 -10.32 13.67
CA HIS A 61 11.30 -9.98 13.20
C HIS A 61 11.33 -8.74 12.29
N VAL A 62 10.27 -8.48 11.53
CA VAL A 62 10.14 -7.34 10.61
C VAL A 62 8.71 -6.81 10.59
N ASP A 63 8.56 -5.54 10.22
CA ASP A 63 7.25 -4.94 10.02
C ASP A 63 6.56 -5.49 8.77
N SER A 64 5.23 -5.38 8.74
CA SER A 64 4.41 -5.78 7.58
C SER A 64 4.87 -5.09 6.27
N THR A 65 5.44 -3.89 6.40
CA THR A 65 5.95 -3.06 5.30
C THR A 65 7.27 -3.55 4.71
N SER A 66 7.94 -4.54 5.32
CA SER A 66 9.13 -5.20 4.74
C SER A 66 8.78 -6.23 3.67
N PHE A 67 7.51 -6.67 3.57
CA PHE A 67 7.09 -7.64 2.56
C PHE A 67 6.75 -6.97 1.23
N ARG A 68 7.23 -7.54 0.13
CA ARG A 68 6.81 -7.20 -1.23
C ARG A 68 6.35 -8.46 -1.95
N VAL A 69 5.26 -8.35 -2.70
CA VAL A 69 4.74 -9.45 -3.52
C VAL A 69 4.77 -9.00 -4.98
N TRP A 70 5.42 -9.79 -5.81
CA TRP A 70 5.43 -9.58 -7.26
C TRP A 70 4.60 -10.65 -7.95
N HIS A 71 3.95 -10.32 -9.07
CA HIS A 71 3.05 -11.22 -9.79
C HIS A 71 3.53 -11.46 -11.22
N ALA A 72 3.24 -12.62 -11.79
CA ALA A 72 3.37 -12.90 -13.22
C ALA A 72 2.26 -13.87 -13.65
N MET A 73 2.28 -14.30 -14.92
CA MET A 73 1.32 -15.29 -15.37
C MET A 73 1.62 -16.66 -14.73
N PRO A 74 0.62 -17.35 -14.17
CA PRO A 74 0.81 -18.66 -13.57
C PRO A 74 1.04 -19.74 -14.64
N GLY A 75 1.47 -20.94 -14.22
CA GLY A 75 1.78 -22.04 -15.12
C GLY A 75 3.13 -21.86 -15.80
N VAL A 76 4.18 -21.63 -15.00
CA VAL A 76 5.57 -21.40 -15.44
C VAL A 76 6.52 -22.54 -15.03
N SER A 77 5.96 -23.67 -14.61
CA SER A 77 6.70 -24.90 -14.35
C SER A 77 7.48 -25.37 -15.58
N TYR A 78 8.79 -25.59 -15.42
CA TYR A 78 9.71 -25.90 -16.53
C TYR A 78 9.53 -27.31 -17.11
N ILE A 79 9.00 -28.26 -16.33
CA ILE A 79 8.78 -29.64 -16.80
C ILE A 79 7.87 -29.70 -18.04
N ASN A 80 7.01 -28.69 -18.20
CA ASN A 80 6.16 -28.51 -19.37
C ASN A 80 6.85 -27.55 -20.35
N ILE A 81 7.47 -28.09 -21.40
CA ILE A 81 8.29 -27.32 -22.34
C ILE A 81 7.51 -26.22 -23.10
N GLU A 82 6.19 -26.35 -23.20
CA GLU A 82 5.29 -25.35 -23.78
C GLU A 82 5.27 -24.03 -22.99
N ASN A 83 5.68 -24.05 -21.71
CA ASN A 83 5.72 -22.87 -20.85
C ASN A 83 6.95 -21.98 -21.08
N LYS A 84 7.84 -22.32 -22.02
CA LYS A 84 9.11 -21.60 -22.23
C LYS A 84 8.93 -20.09 -22.42
N SER A 85 7.96 -19.66 -23.23
CA SER A 85 7.65 -18.23 -23.42
C SER A 85 7.19 -17.57 -22.12
N LYS A 86 6.31 -18.25 -21.37
CA LYS A 86 5.77 -17.77 -20.09
C LYS A 86 6.86 -17.58 -19.04
N ILE A 87 7.81 -18.52 -18.98
CA ILE A 87 9.00 -18.44 -18.11
C ILE A 87 9.85 -17.22 -18.47
N GLU A 88 10.14 -17.00 -19.75
CA GLU A 88 10.92 -15.85 -20.21
C GLU A 88 10.25 -14.51 -19.90
N VAL A 89 8.91 -14.43 -19.98
CA VAL A 89 8.13 -13.26 -19.58
C VAL A 89 8.19 -13.07 -18.07
N ALA A 90 7.97 -14.12 -17.27
CA ALA A 90 7.97 -14.04 -15.82
C ALA A 90 9.36 -13.69 -15.24
N GLU A 91 10.45 -14.21 -15.81
CA GLU A 91 11.83 -13.86 -15.42
C GLU A 91 12.07 -12.34 -15.58
N ARG A 92 11.62 -11.74 -16.68
CA ARG A 92 11.75 -10.30 -16.95
C ARG A 92 10.88 -9.45 -16.03
N ILE A 93 9.63 -9.84 -15.82
CA ILE A 93 8.73 -9.15 -14.88
C ILE A 93 9.32 -9.16 -13.46
N ARG A 94 9.87 -10.30 -13.02
CA ARG A 94 10.52 -10.43 -11.72
C ARG A 94 11.72 -9.50 -11.58
N GLU A 95 12.65 -9.55 -12.54
CA GLU A 95 13.87 -8.73 -12.46
C GLU A 95 13.58 -7.23 -12.58
N ASP A 96 12.60 -6.85 -13.39
CA ASP A 96 12.09 -5.48 -13.47
C ASP A 96 11.51 -5.00 -12.13
N TYR A 97 10.67 -5.81 -11.48
CA TYR A 97 10.12 -5.50 -10.16
C TYR A 97 11.24 -5.33 -9.12
N ILE A 98 12.21 -6.23 -9.11
CA ILE A 98 13.39 -6.15 -8.23
C ILE A 98 14.18 -4.86 -8.48
N ALA A 99 14.43 -4.50 -9.74
CA ALA A 99 15.17 -3.28 -10.09
C ALA A 99 14.44 -2.01 -9.61
N ARG A 100 13.09 -1.99 -9.68
CA ARG A 100 12.27 -0.87 -9.18
C ARG A 100 12.28 -0.71 -7.66
N LEU A 101 12.66 -1.74 -6.91
CA LEU A 101 12.92 -1.60 -5.48
C LEU A 101 14.22 -0.82 -5.20
N GLU A 102 15.02 -0.50 -6.22
CA GLU A 102 16.35 0.16 -6.12
C GLU A 102 17.28 -0.51 -5.06
N PRO A 103 17.46 -1.84 -5.05
CA PRO A 103 18.29 -2.51 -4.05
C PRO A 103 19.80 -2.28 -4.27
N ASP A 104 20.55 -2.19 -3.16
CA ASP A 104 22.02 -2.28 -3.18
C ASP A 104 22.48 -3.74 -3.46
N LEU A 105 21.68 -4.72 -3.05
CA LEU A 105 21.95 -6.16 -3.20
C LEU A 105 20.66 -6.99 -3.21
N VAL A 106 20.64 -8.05 -4.02
CA VAL A 106 19.63 -9.13 -3.97
C VAL A 106 20.28 -10.43 -3.49
N ILE A 107 19.72 -11.05 -2.47
CA ILE A 107 20.14 -12.37 -1.96
C ILE A 107 19.17 -13.43 -2.48
N LEU A 108 19.66 -14.35 -3.32
CA LEU A 108 18.92 -15.51 -3.77
C LEU A 108 19.22 -16.69 -2.85
N THR A 109 18.21 -17.07 -2.07
CA THR A 109 18.32 -18.11 -1.03
C THR A 109 18.23 -19.53 -1.60
N SER A 110 17.59 -19.70 -2.75
CA SER A 110 17.58 -20.92 -3.57
C SER A 110 17.40 -20.57 -5.05
N LEU A 111 18.44 -20.80 -5.86
CA LEU A 111 18.37 -20.55 -7.31
C LEU A 111 17.71 -21.71 -8.09
N PHE A 112 17.83 -22.94 -7.61
CA PHE A 112 17.41 -24.15 -8.34
C PHE A 112 15.95 -24.52 -8.04
N GLU A 113 15.03 -23.59 -8.30
CA GLU A 113 13.58 -23.76 -8.16
C GLU A 113 12.87 -23.64 -9.52
N GLY A 114 11.58 -24.01 -9.59
CA GLY A 114 10.74 -23.85 -10.78
C GLY A 114 10.70 -25.03 -11.75
N LEU A 115 11.23 -26.20 -11.36
CA LEU A 115 11.17 -27.38 -12.22
C LEU A 115 9.73 -27.90 -12.36
N VAL A 116 9.00 -28.02 -11.24
CA VAL A 116 7.66 -28.60 -11.17
C VAL A 116 6.58 -27.63 -10.70
N ASP A 117 6.97 -26.44 -10.23
CA ASP A 117 6.10 -25.42 -9.64
C ASP A 117 6.28 -24.05 -10.33
N ASP A 118 5.53 -23.05 -9.89
CA ASP A 118 5.53 -21.69 -10.46
C ASP A 118 6.63 -20.78 -9.87
N ALA A 119 7.68 -21.34 -9.27
CA ALA A 119 8.82 -20.54 -8.82
C ALA A 119 9.64 -20.05 -10.01
N VAL A 120 10.04 -18.78 -9.99
CA VAL A 120 10.77 -18.12 -11.07
C VAL A 120 12.03 -17.49 -10.50
N THR A 121 13.17 -18.03 -10.88
CA THR A 121 14.48 -17.53 -10.44
C THR A 121 15.41 -17.34 -11.63
N SER A 122 15.95 -16.13 -11.74
CA SER A 122 16.87 -15.70 -12.77
C SER A 122 17.82 -14.63 -12.23
N ILE A 123 18.92 -14.42 -12.95
CA ILE A 123 19.93 -13.41 -12.64
C ILE A 123 20.32 -12.72 -13.93
N ASN A 124 20.16 -11.39 -13.99
CA ASN A 124 20.61 -10.53 -15.08
C ASN A 124 20.10 -10.97 -16.47
N THR A 125 18.84 -11.40 -16.58
CA THR A 125 18.13 -11.60 -17.86
C THR A 125 17.50 -10.30 -18.39
N TYR A 126 17.40 -9.27 -17.55
CA TYR A 126 16.90 -7.94 -17.90
C TYR A 126 18.03 -6.91 -18.12
N GLU A 127 17.76 -5.86 -18.90
CA GLU A 127 18.77 -4.87 -19.36
C GLU A 127 19.38 -4.01 -18.24
N LYS A 128 18.81 -4.05 -17.03
CA LYS A 128 19.21 -3.26 -15.86
C LYS A 128 19.70 -4.20 -14.75
N PRO A 129 20.94 -4.72 -14.80
CA PRO A 129 21.44 -5.71 -13.87
C PRO A 129 21.55 -5.13 -12.45
N VAL A 130 21.26 -5.97 -11.46
CA VAL A 130 21.31 -5.66 -10.03
C VAL A 130 22.37 -6.56 -9.41
N LYS A 131 23.10 -6.06 -8.40
CA LYS A 131 24.07 -6.91 -7.68
C LYS A 131 23.37 -8.09 -7.01
N THR A 132 23.92 -9.29 -7.19
CA THR A 132 23.33 -10.54 -6.70
C THR A 132 24.32 -11.39 -5.89
N ALA A 133 23.85 -11.90 -4.76
CA ALA A 133 24.51 -12.94 -3.98
C ALA A 133 23.65 -14.21 -4.02
N VAL A 134 24.25 -15.37 -4.30
CA VAL A 134 23.52 -16.64 -4.35
C VAL A 134 24.06 -17.60 -3.29
N ILE A 135 23.16 -18.20 -2.50
CA ILE A 135 23.55 -19.29 -1.59
C ILE A 135 23.77 -20.55 -2.41
N LEU A 136 25.00 -21.09 -2.35
CA LEU A 136 25.39 -22.30 -3.05
C LEU A 136 25.39 -23.49 -2.10
N TYR A 137 24.49 -24.44 -2.35
CA TYR A 137 24.39 -25.68 -1.57
C TYR A 137 25.38 -26.74 -2.04
N ASP A 138 25.29 -27.15 -3.31
CA ASP A 138 26.19 -28.12 -3.94
C ASP A 138 26.07 -28.08 -5.47
N LEU A 139 27.01 -28.75 -6.16
CA LEU A 139 26.95 -29.01 -7.60
C LEU A 139 26.87 -30.51 -7.91
N ILE A 140 26.32 -31.32 -6.99
CA ILE A 140 26.27 -32.78 -7.12
C ILE A 140 25.61 -33.22 -8.44
N PRO A 141 24.44 -32.68 -8.87
CA PRO A 141 23.84 -33.07 -10.14
C PRO A 141 24.68 -32.71 -11.37
N LEU A 142 25.50 -31.65 -11.31
CA LEU A 142 26.41 -31.29 -12.40
C LEU A 142 27.57 -32.27 -12.49
N ILE A 143 28.16 -32.61 -11.34
CA ILE A 143 29.37 -33.44 -11.24
C ILE A 143 29.04 -34.90 -11.60
N HIS A 144 27.87 -35.39 -11.18
CA HIS A 144 27.39 -36.75 -11.43
C HIS A 144 26.25 -36.74 -12.47
N SER A 145 26.48 -36.04 -13.59
CA SER A 145 25.47 -35.75 -14.60
C SER A 145 24.85 -37.02 -15.21
N GLU A 146 25.62 -38.09 -15.31
CA GLU A 146 25.19 -39.39 -15.81
C GLU A 146 24.20 -40.10 -14.88
N ILE A 147 24.12 -39.72 -13.61
CA ILE A 147 23.18 -40.29 -12.62
C ILE A 147 21.94 -39.41 -12.49
N TYR A 148 22.13 -38.08 -12.37
CA TYR A 148 21.05 -37.16 -11.99
C TYR A 148 20.37 -36.44 -13.16
N LEU A 149 21.05 -36.35 -14.32
CA LEU A 149 20.58 -35.56 -15.48
C LEU A 149 20.33 -36.42 -16.72
N GLU A 150 19.86 -37.66 -16.53
CA GLU A 150 19.47 -38.55 -17.63
C GLU A 150 18.23 -38.03 -18.38
N ASN A 151 17.27 -37.43 -17.66
CA ASN A 151 16.08 -36.85 -18.27
C ASN A 151 16.45 -35.54 -19.02
N PRO A 152 16.22 -35.45 -20.35
CA PRO A 152 16.62 -34.28 -21.14
C PRO A 152 16.01 -32.96 -20.68
N VAL A 153 14.76 -32.96 -20.20
CA VAL A 153 14.06 -31.75 -19.73
C VAL A 153 14.66 -31.26 -18.41
N VAL A 154 14.92 -32.18 -17.48
CA VAL A 154 15.58 -31.86 -16.20
C VAL A 154 17.01 -31.36 -16.43
N LYS A 155 17.73 -31.99 -17.37
CA LYS A 155 19.07 -31.57 -17.77
C LYS A 155 19.08 -30.16 -18.35
N ASP A 156 18.19 -29.86 -19.29
CA ASP A 156 18.08 -28.54 -19.90
C ASP A 156 17.76 -27.45 -18.85
N TRP A 157 16.77 -27.71 -18.00
CA TRP A 157 16.43 -26.83 -16.86
C TRP A 157 17.65 -26.56 -15.97
N TYR A 158 18.32 -27.62 -15.51
CA TYR A 158 19.42 -27.51 -14.58
C TYR A 158 20.60 -26.75 -15.20
N LEU A 159 20.94 -27.02 -16.46
CA LEU A 159 21.99 -26.29 -17.18
C LEU A 159 21.62 -24.81 -17.43
N LYS A 160 20.33 -24.48 -17.63
CA LYS A 160 19.87 -23.08 -17.64
C LYS A 160 20.11 -22.42 -16.28
N LYS A 161 19.80 -23.09 -15.16
CA LYS A 161 20.08 -22.59 -13.80
C LYS A 161 21.57 -22.43 -13.52
N ILE A 162 22.42 -23.33 -14.02
CA ILE A 162 23.88 -23.18 -13.96
C ILE A 162 24.35 -21.94 -14.72
N SER A 163 23.77 -21.69 -15.90
CA SER A 163 24.08 -20.49 -16.69
C SER A 163 23.65 -19.21 -15.95
N ASN A 164 22.53 -19.25 -15.22
CA ASN A 164 22.12 -18.16 -14.31
C ASN A 164 23.12 -17.99 -13.15
N LEU A 165 23.52 -19.07 -12.50
CA LEU A 165 24.44 -19.05 -11.36
C LEU A 165 25.78 -18.40 -11.72
N LYS A 166 26.31 -18.69 -12.92
CA LYS A 166 27.56 -18.10 -13.43
C LYS A 166 27.49 -16.57 -13.62
N ARG A 167 26.29 -15.98 -13.67
CA ARG A 167 26.07 -14.53 -13.77
C ARG A 167 25.97 -13.82 -12.43
N ALA A 168 25.98 -14.55 -11.32
CA ALA A 168 25.96 -13.96 -9.98
C ALA A 168 27.24 -13.13 -9.72
N ASP A 169 27.13 -12.07 -8.91
CA ASP A 169 28.30 -11.25 -8.57
C ASP A 169 29.23 -11.98 -7.60
N PHE A 170 28.67 -12.73 -6.64
CA PHE A 170 29.40 -13.62 -5.75
C PHE A 170 28.51 -14.73 -5.17
N LEU A 171 29.14 -15.78 -4.65
CA LEU A 171 28.50 -16.95 -4.09
C LEU A 171 28.74 -17.03 -2.58
N LEU A 172 27.72 -17.46 -1.85
CA LEU A 172 27.77 -17.78 -0.42
C LEU A 172 27.65 -19.30 -0.28
N SER A 173 28.77 -20.01 -0.22
CA SER A 173 28.78 -21.47 -0.16
C SER A 173 28.56 -21.97 1.27
N ILE A 174 27.78 -23.04 1.42
CA ILE A 174 27.51 -23.63 2.75
C ILE A 174 28.67 -24.46 3.31
N SER A 175 29.67 -24.77 2.48
CA SER A 175 30.91 -25.45 2.86
C SER A 175 32.06 -24.96 1.97
N HIS A 176 33.30 -25.28 2.39
CA HIS A 176 34.47 -25.06 1.54
C HIS A 176 34.46 -26.02 0.34
N SER A 177 34.01 -27.27 0.51
CA SER A 177 33.83 -28.25 -0.58
C SER A 177 32.93 -27.70 -1.68
N SER A 178 31.71 -27.25 -1.36
CA SER A 178 30.78 -26.69 -2.35
C SER A 178 31.35 -25.43 -3.00
N GLY A 179 32.08 -24.60 -2.24
CA GLY A 179 32.76 -23.43 -2.79
C GLY A 179 33.87 -23.80 -3.80
N LYS A 180 34.66 -24.83 -3.48
CA LYS A 180 35.68 -25.39 -4.36
C LYS A 180 35.08 -26.00 -5.62
N GLU A 181 33.94 -26.68 -5.51
CA GLU A 181 33.21 -27.20 -6.67
C GLU A 181 32.83 -26.08 -7.66
N ALA A 182 32.39 -24.92 -7.17
CA ALA A 182 32.11 -23.77 -8.04
C ALA A 182 33.36 -23.26 -8.76
N VAL A 183 34.51 -23.22 -8.08
CA VAL A 183 35.78 -22.82 -8.72
C VAL A 183 36.22 -23.86 -9.76
N ASP A 184 36.19 -25.14 -9.40
CA ASP A 184 36.74 -26.23 -10.23
C ASP A 184 35.83 -26.54 -11.44
N TYR A 185 34.51 -26.57 -11.27
CA TYR A 185 33.55 -27.01 -12.31
C TYR A 185 32.81 -25.87 -13.01
N LEU A 186 32.61 -24.72 -12.35
CA LEU A 186 31.98 -23.55 -12.98
C LEU A 186 32.99 -22.51 -13.46
N HIS A 187 34.27 -22.65 -13.06
CA HIS A 187 35.31 -21.65 -13.26
C HIS A 187 34.95 -20.29 -12.65
N PHE A 188 34.24 -20.33 -11.52
CA PHE A 188 33.93 -19.13 -10.74
C PHE A 188 35.20 -18.59 -10.08
N SER A 189 35.32 -17.26 -9.96
CA SER A 189 36.52 -16.66 -9.37
C SER A 189 36.57 -16.93 -7.87
N ALA A 190 37.72 -17.40 -7.36
CA ALA A 190 37.85 -17.83 -5.96
C ALA A 190 37.68 -16.68 -4.96
N ASP A 191 38.03 -15.44 -5.33
CA ASP A 191 37.82 -14.22 -4.55
C ASP A 191 36.34 -13.79 -4.49
N LYS A 192 35.46 -14.46 -5.24
CA LYS A 192 34.01 -14.24 -5.28
C LYS A 192 33.21 -15.41 -4.71
N VAL A 193 33.85 -16.38 -4.07
CA VAL A 193 33.18 -17.50 -3.40
C VAL A 193 33.51 -17.46 -1.91
N PHE A 194 32.49 -17.28 -1.08
CA PHE A 194 32.65 -17.10 0.36
C PHE A 194 31.99 -18.27 1.09
N ASN A 195 32.76 -19.02 1.88
CA ASN A 195 32.21 -20.04 2.76
C ASN A 195 31.52 -19.37 3.95
N ILE A 196 30.20 -19.51 4.02
CA ILE A 196 29.37 -19.01 5.12
C ILE A 196 28.99 -20.11 6.11
N SER A 197 29.38 -21.36 5.87
CA SER A 197 28.99 -22.51 6.69
C SER A 197 27.47 -22.68 6.80
N THR A 198 27.02 -23.55 7.71
CA THR A 198 25.62 -23.71 8.13
C THR A 198 25.56 -24.18 9.59
N ALA A 199 24.36 -24.27 10.16
CA ALA A 199 24.14 -24.89 11.46
C ALA A 199 22.99 -25.90 11.45
N ALA A 200 22.88 -26.70 12.52
CA ALA A 200 21.70 -27.53 12.78
C ALA A 200 20.57 -26.68 13.41
N SER A 201 19.35 -27.21 13.38
CA SER A 201 18.23 -26.63 14.15
C SER A 201 18.48 -26.78 15.65
N SER A 202 18.12 -25.78 16.46
CA SER A 202 18.17 -25.87 17.92
C SER A 202 17.22 -26.92 18.50
N PHE A 203 16.31 -27.47 17.69
CA PHE A 203 15.48 -28.62 18.05
C PHE A 203 16.32 -29.89 18.36
N PHE A 204 17.46 -30.04 17.70
CA PHE A 204 18.36 -31.16 17.98
C PHE A 204 19.25 -30.80 19.15
N GLU A 205 18.91 -31.30 20.33
CA GLU A 205 19.65 -31.10 21.55
C GLU A 205 19.70 -32.38 22.39
N LYS A 206 20.61 -32.39 23.37
CA LYS A 206 20.69 -33.48 24.34
C LYS A 206 19.45 -33.48 25.23
N ARG A 207 18.68 -34.57 25.17
CA ARG A 207 17.44 -34.74 25.94
C ARG A 207 17.51 -35.94 26.87
N VAL A 208 16.92 -35.79 28.06
CA VAL A 208 16.76 -36.90 29.02
C VAL A 208 15.37 -37.51 28.85
N TYR A 209 15.31 -38.84 28.72
CA TYR A 209 14.08 -39.60 28.57
C TYR A 209 13.84 -40.46 29.82
N LEU A 210 12.58 -40.67 30.19
CA LEU A 210 12.20 -41.60 31.25
C LEU A 210 12.32 -43.05 30.76
N GLU A 211 12.64 -43.98 31.66
CA GLU A 211 12.82 -45.39 31.30
C GLU A 211 11.57 -46.00 30.63
N SER A 212 10.37 -45.61 31.07
CA SER A 212 9.11 -46.04 30.46
C SER A 212 8.95 -45.54 29.01
N GLU A 213 9.32 -44.29 28.74
CA GLU A 213 9.26 -43.71 27.38
C GLU A 213 10.25 -44.41 26.45
N ILE A 214 11.44 -44.73 26.96
CA ILE A 214 12.46 -45.48 26.22
C ILE A 214 11.93 -46.88 25.86
N GLN A 215 11.28 -47.57 26.80
CA GLN A 215 10.81 -48.93 26.58
C GLN A 215 9.65 -49.00 25.57
N ASP A 216 8.71 -48.06 25.64
CA ASP A 216 7.61 -47.96 24.67
C ASP A 216 8.15 -47.62 23.27
N TRP A 217 9.08 -46.67 23.19
CA TRP A 217 9.73 -46.27 21.95
C TRP A 217 10.56 -47.39 21.32
N LYS A 218 11.34 -48.14 22.12
CA LYS A 218 12.10 -49.31 21.66
C LYS A 218 11.19 -50.38 21.08
N THR A 219 10.04 -50.62 21.72
CA THR A 219 9.04 -51.58 21.26
C THR A 219 8.45 -51.14 19.92
N LYS A 220 8.10 -49.85 19.78
CA LYS A 220 7.57 -49.25 18.54
C LYS A 220 8.50 -49.48 17.34
N PHE A 221 9.82 -49.36 17.52
CA PHE A 221 10.80 -49.46 16.44
C PHE A 221 11.59 -50.77 16.38
N SER A 222 11.21 -51.78 17.17
CA SER A 222 11.92 -53.08 17.23
C SER A 222 13.42 -52.97 17.59
N ILE A 223 13.75 -51.98 18.43
CA ILE A 223 15.10 -51.80 18.98
C ILE A 223 15.22 -52.65 20.25
N THR A 224 16.00 -53.72 20.19
CA THR A 224 16.10 -54.74 21.25
C THR A 224 17.42 -54.70 22.02
N ARG A 225 18.41 -53.97 21.51
CA ARG A 225 19.76 -53.83 22.07
C ARG A 225 20.34 -52.46 21.70
N LYS A 226 21.62 -52.23 21.99
CA LYS A 226 22.29 -50.99 21.56
C LYS A 226 22.25 -50.88 20.04
N TYR A 227 22.34 -49.68 19.49
CA TYR A 227 22.31 -49.52 18.05
C TYR A 227 23.22 -48.42 17.53
N ILE A 228 23.70 -48.65 16.31
CA ILE A 228 24.43 -47.72 15.48
C ILE A 228 23.41 -47.03 14.60
N LEU A 229 23.42 -45.69 14.59
CA LEU A 229 22.43 -44.92 13.83
C LEU A 229 23.00 -44.42 12.51
N TYR A 230 22.21 -44.57 11.46
CA TYR A 230 22.38 -43.87 10.19
C TYR A 230 21.08 -43.11 9.84
N THR A 231 21.22 -41.87 9.39
CA THR A 231 20.17 -41.10 8.73
C THR A 231 20.78 -40.21 7.65
N GLY A 232 20.10 -40.05 6.51
CA GLY A 232 20.67 -39.38 5.34
C GLY A 232 19.97 -39.62 4.00
N GLY A 233 18.91 -40.43 3.95
CA GLY A 233 18.23 -40.84 2.71
C GLY A 233 18.94 -42.01 2.01
N ILE A 234 18.37 -42.56 0.94
CA ILE A 234 18.84 -43.80 0.29
C ILE A 234 19.50 -43.60 -1.08
N ASP A 235 19.88 -42.36 -1.38
CA ASP A 235 20.55 -42.02 -2.64
C ASP A 235 21.91 -42.73 -2.75
N PHE A 236 22.33 -43.09 -3.98
CA PHE A 236 23.58 -43.81 -4.24
C PHE A 236 24.81 -43.17 -3.57
N ARG A 237 24.86 -41.84 -3.47
CA ARG A 237 26.00 -41.15 -2.83
C ARG A 237 26.06 -41.32 -1.31
N LYS A 238 24.93 -41.69 -0.71
CA LYS A 238 24.77 -41.94 0.72
C LYS A 238 25.32 -43.29 1.15
N ASN A 239 25.63 -44.17 0.20
CA ASN A 239 26.48 -45.34 0.41
C ASN A 239 25.99 -46.35 1.46
N ILE A 240 24.67 -46.53 1.55
CA ILE A 240 24.03 -47.41 2.54
C ILE A 240 24.43 -48.87 2.34
N GLU A 241 24.56 -49.31 1.09
CA GLU A 241 24.88 -50.69 0.74
C GLU A 241 26.22 -51.10 1.32
N ARG A 242 27.26 -50.26 1.16
CA ARG A 242 28.59 -50.51 1.73
C ARG A 242 28.58 -50.45 3.25
N LEU A 243 27.73 -49.62 3.85
CA LEU A 243 27.55 -49.62 5.31
C LEU A 243 26.96 -50.94 5.81
N ILE A 244 25.95 -51.48 5.13
CA ILE A 244 25.36 -52.80 5.47
C ILE A 244 26.40 -53.91 5.26
N GLU A 245 27.16 -53.87 4.17
CA GLU A 245 28.26 -54.82 3.91
C GLU A 245 29.33 -54.76 5.00
N ALA A 246 29.74 -53.56 5.41
CA ALA A 246 30.71 -53.38 6.48
C ALA A 246 30.19 -53.86 7.84
N TYR A 247 28.91 -53.58 8.15
CA TYR A 247 28.26 -54.09 9.35
C TYR A 247 28.20 -55.63 9.36
N ALA A 248 27.95 -56.28 8.22
CA ALA A 248 27.94 -57.74 8.11
C ALA A 248 29.31 -58.38 8.38
N LEU A 249 30.41 -57.65 8.16
CA LEU A 249 31.77 -58.09 8.47
C LEU A 249 32.15 -57.98 9.94
N LEU A 250 31.32 -57.33 10.79
CA LEU A 250 31.54 -57.32 12.23
C LEU A 250 31.43 -58.74 12.80
N SER A 251 32.15 -58.99 13.89
CA SER A 251 32.11 -60.29 14.57
C SER A 251 30.70 -60.62 15.07
N LEU A 252 30.38 -61.92 15.17
CA LEU A 252 29.08 -62.37 15.67
C LEU A 252 28.76 -61.85 17.08
N SER A 253 29.78 -61.62 17.91
CA SER A 253 29.59 -61.00 19.24
C SER A 253 29.14 -59.55 19.11
N GLN A 254 29.80 -58.78 18.25
CA GLN A 254 29.47 -57.36 18.05
C GLN A 254 28.06 -57.19 17.47
N ARG A 255 27.68 -57.98 16.47
CA ARG A 255 26.31 -57.96 15.89
C ARG A 255 25.24 -58.48 16.84
N LYS A 256 25.61 -59.28 17.85
CA LYS A 256 24.69 -59.68 18.92
C LYS A 256 24.38 -58.55 19.90
N ASP A 257 25.31 -57.62 20.09
CA ASP A 257 25.15 -56.54 21.07
C ASP A 257 24.65 -55.22 20.43
N TYR A 258 24.88 -55.05 19.12
CA TYR A 258 24.54 -53.84 18.38
C TYR A 258 23.65 -54.14 17.17
N GLN A 259 22.55 -53.38 17.01
CA GLN A 259 21.76 -53.30 15.77
C GLN A 259 22.26 -52.15 14.88
N LEU A 260 22.00 -52.22 13.59
CA LEU A 260 22.14 -51.07 12.68
C LEU A 260 20.75 -50.48 12.40
N ALA A 261 20.50 -49.25 12.84
CA ALA A 261 19.25 -48.53 12.58
C ALA A 261 19.41 -47.57 11.39
N ILE A 262 18.68 -47.83 10.30
CA ILE A 262 18.63 -47.00 9.08
C ILE A 262 17.32 -46.21 9.12
N VAL A 263 17.44 -44.92 9.42
CA VAL A 263 16.32 -44.01 9.64
C VAL A 263 16.20 -43.03 8.49
N CYS A 264 15.31 -43.32 7.55
CA CYS A 264 14.97 -42.41 6.45
C CYS A 264 13.69 -42.86 5.75
N SER A 265 13.12 -41.98 4.91
CA SER A 265 12.07 -42.39 3.98
C SER A 265 12.64 -43.36 2.94
N ILE A 266 11.98 -44.50 2.76
CA ILE A 266 12.44 -45.59 1.90
C ILE A 266 11.25 -46.06 1.05
N THR A 267 11.44 -46.17 -0.26
CA THR A 267 10.44 -46.74 -1.17
C THR A 267 10.30 -48.25 -0.96
N GLU A 268 9.15 -48.85 -1.29
CA GLU A 268 9.00 -50.31 -1.18
C GLU A 268 10.04 -51.09 -2.01
N GLN A 269 10.40 -50.55 -3.18
CA GLN A 269 11.40 -51.12 -4.06
C GLN A 269 12.79 -51.12 -3.40
N ASP A 270 13.21 -49.99 -2.84
CA ASP A 270 14.49 -49.88 -2.16
C ASP A 270 14.54 -50.67 -0.86
N LEU A 271 13.44 -50.70 -0.10
CA LEU A 271 13.36 -51.53 1.10
C LEU A 271 13.54 -53.00 0.76
N THR A 272 12.89 -53.47 -0.31
CA THR A 272 13.03 -54.84 -0.79
C THR A 272 14.47 -55.12 -1.23
N ARG A 273 15.08 -54.19 -1.98
CA ARG A 273 16.47 -54.27 -2.44
C ARG A 273 17.45 -54.38 -1.26
N LEU A 274 17.32 -53.54 -0.25
CA LEU A 274 18.17 -53.53 0.94
C LEU A 274 17.94 -54.77 1.83
N LYS A 275 16.69 -55.21 2.01
CA LYS A 275 16.40 -56.47 2.73
C LYS A 275 16.99 -57.69 2.02
N ASN A 276 16.93 -57.73 0.69
CA ASN A 276 17.56 -58.80 -0.10
C ASN A 276 19.09 -58.78 0.04
N LEU A 277 19.70 -57.59 0.10
CA LEU A 277 21.12 -57.44 0.40
C LEU A 277 21.46 -58.01 1.78
N CYS A 278 20.72 -57.64 2.83
CA CYS A 278 20.90 -58.21 4.18
C CYS A 278 20.82 -59.74 4.17
N LYS A 279 19.82 -60.31 3.50
CA LYS A 279 19.66 -61.77 3.36
C LYS A 279 20.84 -62.42 2.63
N LYS A 280 21.34 -61.81 1.56
CA LYS A 280 22.51 -62.28 0.80
C LYS A 280 23.78 -62.30 1.65
N LEU A 281 23.92 -61.32 2.56
CA LEU A 281 25.05 -61.19 3.48
C LEU A 281 24.91 -62.07 4.73
N GLY A 282 23.82 -62.84 4.88
CA GLY A 282 23.59 -63.71 6.02
C GLY A 282 23.22 -62.97 7.31
N LEU A 283 22.65 -61.77 7.19
CA LEU A 283 22.12 -61.02 8.33
C LEU A 283 20.71 -61.50 8.70
N ASN A 284 20.42 -61.59 10.00
CA ASN A 284 19.09 -61.87 10.52
C ASN A 284 18.18 -60.64 10.43
N ASN A 285 16.87 -60.86 10.40
CA ASN A 285 15.86 -59.79 10.23
C ASN A 285 15.85 -58.76 11.36
N ASP A 286 16.40 -59.10 12.53
CA ASP A 286 16.48 -58.25 13.73
C ASP A 286 17.82 -57.52 13.87
N GLU A 287 18.77 -57.69 12.94
CA GLU A 287 20.09 -57.05 13.00
C GLU A 287 20.12 -55.67 12.33
N VAL A 288 19.33 -55.46 11.26
CA VAL A 288 19.23 -54.16 10.56
C VAL A 288 17.79 -53.69 10.56
N ILE A 289 17.56 -52.54 11.19
CA ILE A 289 16.23 -51.97 11.39
C ILE A 289 16.01 -50.83 10.39
N PHE A 290 14.97 -50.98 9.57
CA PHE A 290 14.52 -49.95 8.64
C PHE A 290 13.22 -49.34 9.18
N THR A 291 13.25 -48.07 9.56
CA THR A 291 12.09 -47.43 10.20
C THR A 291 11.08 -46.87 9.21
N GLY A 292 11.53 -46.55 7.99
CA GLY A 292 10.77 -45.68 7.10
C GLY A 292 10.71 -44.24 7.61
N TYR A 293 9.73 -43.49 7.13
CA TYR A 293 9.48 -42.11 7.59
C TYR A 293 9.01 -42.09 9.05
N ILE A 294 9.57 -41.18 9.85
CA ILE A 294 9.26 -41.00 11.27
C ILE A 294 9.04 -39.51 11.59
N SER A 295 8.46 -39.19 12.74
CA SER A 295 8.31 -37.79 13.19
C SER A 295 9.66 -37.19 13.61
N GLU A 296 9.76 -35.86 13.69
CA GLU A 296 10.98 -35.20 14.16
C GLU A 296 11.28 -35.54 15.63
N GLU A 297 10.26 -35.71 16.48
CA GLU A 297 10.41 -36.14 17.87
C GLU A 297 10.97 -37.55 17.98
N ASP A 298 10.52 -38.47 17.12
CA ASP A 298 11.08 -39.81 17.05
C ASP A 298 12.54 -39.75 16.54
N LEU A 299 12.84 -38.89 15.57
CA LEU A 299 14.21 -38.71 15.06
C LEU A 299 15.15 -38.15 16.14
N LEU A 300 14.69 -37.18 16.93
CA LEU A 300 15.43 -36.65 18.08
C LEU A 300 15.72 -37.75 19.10
N ALA A 301 14.75 -38.64 19.36
CA ALA A 301 14.95 -39.80 20.22
C ALA A 301 15.96 -40.80 19.61
N PHE A 302 15.90 -41.05 18.29
CA PHE A 302 16.90 -41.89 17.61
C PHE A 302 18.32 -41.37 17.82
N TYR A 303 18.54 -40.06 17.64
CA TYR A 303 19.85 -39.45 17.90
C TYR A 303 20.25 -39.54 19.37
N ASN A 304 19.36 -39.23 20.31
CA ASN A 304 19.69 -39.22 21.74
C ASN A 304 19.91 -40.62 22.34
N LEU A 305 19.27 -41.66 21.79
CA LEU A 305 19.32 -43.03 22.33
C LEU A 305 20.31 -43.95 21.61
N CYS A 306 20.93 -43.52 20.50
CA CYS A 306 21.92 -44.35 19.80
C CYS A 306 23.23 -44.46 20.60
N GLU A 307 24.02 -45.49 20.32
CA GLU A 307 25.37 -45.57 20.91
C GLU A 307 26.32 -44.60 20.22
N PHE A 308 26.29 -44.56 18.88
CA PHE A 308 27.03 -43.62 18.06
C PHE A 308 26.41 -43.52 16.66
N PHE A 309 26.76 -42.46 15.95
CA PHE A 309 26.25 -42.15 14.61
C PHE A 309 27.30 -42.43 13.53
N VAL A 310 26.86 -43.01 12.41
CA VAL A 310 27.71 -43.28 11.24
C VAL A 310 27.11 -42.61 10.00
N PHE A 311 27.97 -41.91 9.26
CA PHE A 311 27.58 -41.20 8.04
C PHE A 311 28.47 -41.59 6.85
N PRO A 312 28.15 -42.67 6.13
CA PRO A 312 29.02 -43.29 5.12
C PRO A 312 29.01 -42.61 3.76
N SER A 313 28.30 -41.48 3.62
CA SER A 313 28.24 -40.70 2.39
C SER A 313 29.63 -40.39 1.85
N TRP A 314 29.80 -40.42 0.53
CA TRP A 314 31.05 -40.02 -0.13
C TRP A 314 30.96 -38.65 -0.80
N HIS A 315 29.76 -38.07 -0.94
CA HIS A 315 29.58 -36.71 -1.49
C HIS A 315 28.34 -36.02 -0.91
N GLU A 316 28.56 -34.86 -0.28
CA GLU A 316 27.54 -34.01 0.33
C GLU A 316 27.90 -32.52 0.16
N GLY A 317 26.89 -31.66 0.07
CA GLY A 317 27.09 -30.21 0.16
C GLY A 317 27.53 -29.74 1.55
N PHE A 318 27.09 -30.43 2.62
CA PHE A 318 27.53 -30.15 3.99
C PHE A 318 27.52 -31.39 4.91
N GLY A 319 26.34 -32.01 5.11
CA GLY A 319 26.15 -33.13 6.03
C GLY A 319 25.48 -32.78 7.36
N LEU A 320 24.33 -32.09 7.32
CA LEU A 320 23.55 -31.70 8.52
C LEU A 320 23.31 -32.84 9.54
N PRO A 321 23.03 -34.10 9.15
CA PRO A 321 22.86 -35.20 10.11
C PRO A 321 24.04 -35.42 11.06
N ILE A 322 25.27 -35.10 10.62
CA ILE A 322 26.46 -35.14 11.47
C ILE A 322 26.29 -34.14 12.61
N LEU A 323 25.97 -32.88 12.31
CA LEU A 323 25.75 -31.86 13.34
C LEU A 323 24.57 -32.19 14.24
N GLU A 324 23.46 -32.67 13.69
CA GLU A 324 22.29 -33.09 14.47
C GLU A 324 22.67 -34.16 15.52
N ALA A 325 23.46 -35.17 15.13
CA ALA A 325 23.98 -36.19 16.05
C ALA A 325 24.97 -35.60 17.08
N MET A 326 25.87 -34.71 16.65
CA MET A 326 26.84 -34.07 17.53
C MET A 326 26.15 -33.20 18.60
N HIS A 327 25.10 -32.46 18.24
CA HIS A 327 24.31 -31.66 19.19
C HIS A 327 23.56 -32.51 20.21
N CYS A 328 23.17 -33.73 19.85
CA CYS A 328 22.64 -34.73 20.79
C CYS A 328 23.74 -35.38 21.66
N GLY A 329 25.00 -34.94 21.52
CA GLY A 329 26.14 -35.39 22.31
C GLY A 329 26.68 -36.76 21.92
N LYS A 330 26.49 -37.20 20.67
CA LYS A 330 26.91 -38.52 20.21
C LYS A 330 28.27 -38.49 19.52
N ALA A 331 29.03 -39.59 19.67
CA ALA A 331 30.19 -39.85 18.84
C ALA A 331 29.73 -40.02 17.38
N VAL A 332 30.47 -39.40 16.45
CA VAL A 332 30.19 -39.47 15.02
C VAL A 332 31.42 -39.97 14.28
N ILE A 333 31.21 -40.85 13.31
CA ILE A 333 32.19 -41.20 12.28
C ILE A 333 31.60 -41.01 10.88
N GLY A 334 32.43 -40.65 9.90
CA GLY A 334 31.97 -40.40 8.53
C GLY A 334 32.99 -40.63 7.43
N GLY A 335 32.55 -40.52 6.18
CA GLY A 335 33.42 -40.64 5.01
C GLY A 335 34.41 -39.47 4.88
N LYS A 336 35.64 -39.75 4.45
CA LYS A 336 36.74 -38.75 4.35
C LYS A 336 36.70 -37.81 3.12
N TYR A 337 35.59 -37.74 2.37
CA TYR A 337 35.48 -36.96 1.13
C TYR A 337 34.40 -35.86 1.22
N SER A 338 34.47 -34.89 0.29
CA SER A 338 33.59 -33.71 0.22
C SER A 338 33.59 -32.88 1.52
N SER A 339 32.44 -32.38 1.96
CA SER A 339 32.27 -31.50 3.13
C SER A 339 32.35 -32.23 4.49
N ILE A 340 32.24 -33.56 4.54
CA ILE A 340 32.19 -34.33 5.79
C ILE A 340 33.42 -34.11 6.71
N PRO A 341 34.67 -34.08 6.19
CA PRO A 341 35.85 -33.76 7.00
C PRO A 341 35.79 -32.37 7.64
N GLU A 342 35.18 -31.40 6.98
CA GLU A 342 35.04 -30.02 7.49
C GLU A 342 34.10 -29.98 8.71
N VAL A 343 33.02 -30.76 8.67
CA VAL A 343 32.04 -30.83 9.75
C VAL A 343 32.60 -31.63 10.94
N ILE A 344 33.18 -32.80 10.68
CA ILE A 344 33.71 -33.69 11.74
C ILE A 344 34.98 -33.12 12.35
N ASN A 345 35.88 -32.54 11.56
CA ASN A 345 37.15 -31.93 12.00
C ASN A 345 37.98 -32.82 12.96
N ASN A 346 38.03 -34.13 12.67
CA ASN A 346 38.81 -35.11 13.39
C ASN A 346 39.18 -36.28 12.47
N GLU A 347 40.44 -36.35 12.05
CA GLU A 347 40.95 -37.36 11.12
C GLU A 347 40.68 -38.81 11.60
N GLN A 348 40.72 -39.04 12.93
CA GLN A 348 40.52 -40.39 13.49
C GLN A 348 39.06 -40.86 13.43
N ALA A 349 38.12 -39.93 13.21
CA ALA A 349 36.70 -40.22 13.03
C ALA A 349 36.31 -40.40 11.56
N LEU A 350 37.27 -40.34 10.64
CA LEU A 350 37.04 -40.47 9.20
C LEU A 350 37.45 -41.86 8.68
N PHE A 351 36.71 -42.36 7.70
CA PHE A 351 37.03 -43.60 6.98
C PHE A 351 36.96 -43.40 5.47
N ASP A 352 37.55 -44.32 4.70
CA ASP A 352 37.36 -44.34 3.25
C ASP A 352 35.98 -44.94 2.90
N PRO A 353 35.02 -44.15 2.38
CA PRO A 353 33.68 -44.65 2.09
C PRO A 353 33.64 -45.65 0.93
N TYR A 354 34.71 -45.77 0.12
CA TYR A 354 34.76 -46.79 -0.94
C TYR A 354 35.36 -48.12 -0.46
N ASP A 355 35.97 -48.16 0.73
CA ASP A 355 36.56 -49.36 1.31
C ASP A 355 35.72 -49.90 2.47
N ILE A 356 35.02 -51.00 2.22
CA ILE A 356 34.18 -51.71 3.21
C ILE A 356 34.99 -52.10 4.46
N THR A 357 36.27 -52.45 4.30
CA THR A 357 37.15 -52.82 5.41
C THR A 357 37.46 -51.61 6.30
N SER A 358 37.64 -50.44 5.70
CA SER A 358 37.84 -49.17 6.42
C SER A 358 36.60 -48.78 7.23
N ILE A 359 35.39 -48.95 6.67
CA ILE A 359 34.12 -48.70 7.37
C ILE A 359 33.98 -49.68 8.55
N CYS A 360 34.16 -50.98 8.31
CA CYS A 360 34.05 -52.02 9.34
C CYS A 360 35.04 -51.81 10.49
N SER A 361 36.29 -51.47 10.17
CA SER A 361 37.33 -51.18 11.18
C SER A 361 36.95 -50.01 12.07
N SER A 362 36.32 -48.97 11.50
CA SER A 362 35.87 -47.79 12.25
C SER A 362 34.68 -48.11 13.15
N LEU A 363 33.69 -48.87 12.65
CA LEU A 363 32.58 -49.37 13.46
C LEU A 363 33.10 -50.22 14.64
N SER A 364 33.99 -51.17 14.35
CA SER A 364 34.58 -52.07 15.35
C SER A 364 35.38 -51.30 16.42
N LYS A 365 36.11 -50.25 16.02
CA LYS A 365 36.85 -49.38 16.95
C LYS A 365 35.91 -48.69 17.94
N LEU A 366 34.80 -48.09 17.49
CA LEU A 366 33.84 -47.42 18.39
C LEU A 366 33.07 -48.40 19.28
N ILE A 367 32.87 -49.64 18.85
CA ILE A 367 32.26 -50.69 19.67
C ILE A 367 33.19 -51.13 20.79
N ASN A 368 34.48 -51.36 20.48
CA ASN A 368 35.43 -51.97 21.42
C ASN A 368 36.17 -50.95 22.30
N ASP A 369 36.36 -49.71 21.83
CA ASP A 369 37.12 -48.67 22.53
C ASP A 369 36.18 -47.57 23.08
N HIS A 370 35.73 -47.79 24.32
CA HIS A 370 34.88 -46.83 25.03
C HIS A 370 35.61 -45.49 25.29
N ALA A 371 36.93 -45.51 25.48
CA ALA A 371 37.69 -44.29 25.73
C ALA A 371 37.71 -43.40 24.47
N PHE A 372 37.99 -44.01 23.31
CA PHE A 372 37.93 -43.33 22.02
C PHE A 372 36.52 -42.81 21.70
N ARG A 373 35.48 -43.60 21.96
CA ARG A 373 34.10 -43.13 21.77
C ARG A 373 33.77 -41.92 22.66
N SER A 374 34.15 -41.95 23.94
CA SER A 374 33.94 -40.81 24.85
C SER A 374 34.76 -39.58 24.45
N GLU A 375 35.94 -39.77 23.86
CA GLU A 375 36.71 -38.68 23.27
C GLU A 375 35.96 -38.04 22.09
N LEU A 376 35.37 -38.84 21.20
CA LEU A 376 34.55 -38.34 20.10
C LEU A 376 33.27 -37.64 20.58
N GLU A 377 32.62 -38.12 21.64
CA GLU A 377 31.46 -37.41 22.25
C GLU A 377 31.86 -36.03 22.80
N LYS A 378 33.01 -35.92 23.47
CA LYS A 378 33.55 -34.63 23.94
C LYS A 378 33.94 -33.72 22.77
N HIS A 379 34.49 -34.31 21.70
CA HIS A 379 34.80 -33.59 20.47
C HIS A 379 33.53 -33.03 19.83
N SER A 380 32.48 -33.84 19.69
CA SER A 380 31.17 -33.42 19.16
C SER A 380 30.63 -32.18 19.88
N SER A 381 30.65 -32.17 21.23
CA SER A 381 30.19 -31.01 22.00
C SER A 381 30.98 -29.73 21.71
N LYS A 382 32.31 -29.82 21.56
CA LYS A 382 33.15 -28.66 21.23
C LYS A 382 32.99 -28.22 19.77
N GLN A 383 32.89 -29.18 18.86
CA GLN A 383 32.81 -28.92 17.42
C GLN A 383 31.51 -28.20 17.06
N CYS A 384 30.39 -28.52 17.72
CA CYS A 384 29.12 -27.82 17.56
C CYS A 384 29.20 -26.30 17.85
N GLU A 385 30.13 -25.83 18.68
CA GLU A 385 30.28 -24.40 19.01
C GLU A 385 30.73 -23.53 17.81
N TYR A 386 31.28 -24.16 16.77
CA TYR A 386 31.70 -23.52 15.52
C TYR A 386 30.60 -23.45 14.46
N PHE A 387 29.40 -23.96 14.75
CA PHE A 387 28.28 -23.99 13.81
C PHE A 387 27.03 -23.39 14.45
N SER A 388 26.83 -22.10 14.24
CA SER A 388 25.60 -21.41 14.60
C SER A 388 25.05 -20.55 13.47
N TRP A 389 23.73 -20.39 13.42
CA TRP A 389 23.09 -19.50 12.44
C TRP A 389 23.54 -18.05 12.59
N GLU A 390 23.90 -17.64 13.81
CA GLU A 390 24.51 -16.35 14.09
C GLU A 390 25.88 -16.21 13.43
N GLN A 391 26.74 -17.23 13.50
CA GLN A 391 28.04 -17.24 12.81
C GLN A 391 27.86 -17.25 11.29
N THR A 392 26.98 -18.10 10.76
CA THR A 392 26.68 -18.16 9.31
C THR A 392 26.21 -16.80 8.79
N SER A 393 25.32 -16.14 9.51
CA SER A 393 24.84 -14.81 9.17
C SER A 393 25.96 -13.75 9.22
N ASN A 394 26.82 -13.77 10.24
CA ASN A 394 27.97 -12.87 10.35
C ASN A 394 28.98 -13.04 9.20
N LEU A 395 29.26 -14.29 8.80
CA LEU A 395 30.12 -14.59 7.66
C LEU A 395 29.51 -14.07 6.36
N ALA A 396 28.21 -14.31 6.14
CA ALA A 396 27.49 -13.80 4.98
C ALA A 396 27.51 -12.26 4.92
N TRP A 397 27.24 -11.59 6.05
CA TRP A 397 27.29 -10.13 6.13
C TRP A 397 28.69 -9.56 5.85
N THR A 398 29.73 -10.21 6.39
CA THR A 398 31.13 -9.81 6.15
C THR A 398 31.47 -9.91 4.66
N ALA A 399 31.08 -11.00 4.00
CA ALA A 399 31.26 -11.17 2.56
C ALA A 399 30.52 -10.09 1.75
N ILE A 400 29.27 -9.81 2.11
CA ILE A 400 28.43 -8.78 1.46
C ILE A 400 29.07 -7.39 1.59
N ASN A 401 29.40 -6.97 2.81
CA ASN A 401 29.88 -5.61 3.09
C ASN A 401 31.23 -5.33 2.38
N ASN A 402 32.13 -6.32 2.32
CA ASN A 402 33.41 -6.20 1.64
C ASN A 402 33.25 -6.02 0.12
N ASN A 403 32.27 -6.71 -0.50
CA ASN A 403 32.05 -6.65 -1.96
C ASN A 403 31.24 -5.43 -2.40
N ILE A 404 30.41 -4.85 -1.53
CA ILE A 404 29.65 -3.63 -1.87
C ILE A 404 30.54 -2.38 -1.76
N ASN A 405 31.34 -2.27 -0.69
CA ASN A 405 32.16 -1.07 -0.43
C ASN A 405 33.33 -0.89 -1.41
N SER A 406 33.92 -1.97 -1.92
CA SER A 406 34.99 -1.92 -2.93
C SER A 406 34.54 -1.28 -4.26
N THR A 407 33.23 -1.26 -4.54
CA THR A 407 32.67 -0.73 -5.79
C THR A 407 32.27 0.75 -5.67
N LYS A 408 31.93 1.24 -4.47
CA LYS A 408 31.56 2.67 -4.25
C LYS A 408 32.73 3.63 -4.46
N LEU A 409 33.97 3.18 -4.29
CA LEU A 409 35.18 3.99 -4.47
C LEU A 409 35.49 4.37 -5.94
N ASN A 410 34.87 3.71 -6.93
CA ASN A 410 35.12 3.95 -8.36
C ASN A 410 34.05 4.80 -9.07
N ALA A 411 32.97 5.21 -8.38
CA ALA A 411 31.87 5.94 -9.01
C ALA A 411 32.01 7.48 -8.97
N ALA A 412 33.00 8.01 -8.24
CA ALA A 412 33.16 9.44 -8.01
C ALA A 412 34.18 10.09 -8.98
N ALA A 413 33.94 10.01 -10.28
CA ALA A 413 34.62 10.85 -11.27
C ALA A 413 33.85 10.89 -12.60
N PHE A 414 32.78 11.67 -12.68
CA PHE A 414 32.29 12.10 -13.99
C PHE A 414 33.22 13.22 -14.49
N VAL A 415 34.09 12.87 -15.45
CA VAL A 415 34.86 13.83 -16.24
C VAL A 415 34.25 13.81 -17.64
N PRO A 416 33.66 14.91 -18.15
CA PRO A 416 33.18 14.94 -19.52
C PRO A 416 34.38 14.88 -20.46
N GLY A 417 34.60 13.74 -21.10
CA GLY A 417 35.65 13.53 -22.08
C GLY A 417 35.06 13.00 -23.39
N ASN A 418 35.14 13.82 -24.45
CA ASN A 418 35.06 13.45 -25.88
C ASN A 418 33.99 12.41 -26.33
N GLU A 419 32.85 12.31 -25.65
CA GLU A 419 31.69 11.58 -26.15
C GLU A 419 30.83 12.46 -27.06
N LYS A 420 30.21 11.86 -28.08
CA LYS A 420 29.23 12.53 -28.96
C LYS A 420 28.10 13.09 -28.10
N LEU A 421 27.72 14.36 -28.33
CA LEU A 421 26.62 15.00 -27.58
C LEU A 421 25.34 14.15 -27.66
N LYS A 422 24.71 13.90 -26.51
CA LYS A 422 23.43 13.18 -26.43
C LYS A 422 22.32 14.00 -27.09
N LYS A 423 21.34 13.31 -27.66
CA LYS A 423 20.22 13.91 -28.38
C LYS A 423 19.00 14.08 -27.47
N ILE A 424 18.43 15.29 -27.42
CA ILE A 424 17.25 15.63 -26.62
C ILE A 424 16.06 16.00 -27.51
N ALA A 425 14.89 15.41 -27.23
CA ALA A 425 13.60 15.92 -27.68
C ALA A 425 13.05 16.92 -26.65
N TYR A 426 12.87 18.17 -27.06
CA TYR A 426 12.49 19.27 -26.17
C TYR A 426 11.10 19.81 -26.52
N PHE A 427 10.16 19.68 -25.57
CA PHE A 427 8.77 20.12 -25.70
C PHE A 427 8.52 21.34 -24.82
N SER A 428 8.25 22.48 -25.44
CA SER A 428 7.88 23.72 -24.76
C SER A 428 7.18 24.66 -25.72
N PRO A 429 6.26 25.54 -25.27
CA PRO A 429 5.94 26.72 -26.04
C PRO A 429 7.22 27.54 -26.28
N LEU A 430 7.30 28.25 -27.41
CA LEU A 430 8.43 29.10 -27.79
C LEU A 430 7.94 30.43 -28.38
N PRO A 431 8.74 31.52 -28.34
CA PRO A 431 8.34 32.79 -28.95
C PRO A 431 8.08 32.60 -30.46
N PRO A 432 7.01 33.20 -31.02
CA PRO A 432 6.24 34.34 -30.52
C PRO A 432 5.01 34.01 -29.64
N MET A 433 4.85 32.76 -29.19
CA MET A 433 3.73 32.39 -28.31
C MET A 433 3.75 33.23 -27.02
N LYS A 434 2.59 33.78 -26.65
CA LYS A 434 2.43 34.70 -25.50
C LYS A 434 2.41 33.93 -24.17
N SER A 435 3.55 33.36 -23.79
CA SER A 435 3.74 32.62 -22.54
C SER A 435 5.06 33.00 -21.86
N GLY A 436 5.07 33.08 -20.52
CA GLY A 436 6.30 33.26 -19.76
C GLY A 436 7.26 32.07 -19.91
N ILE A 437 6.70 30.87 -20.07
CA ILE A 437 7.46 29.63 -20.31
C ILE A 437 8.17 29.67 -21.66
N ALA A 438 7.55 30.31 -22.67
CA ALA A 438 8.17 30.45 -23.98
C ALA A 438 9.48 31.22 -23.94
N HIS A 439 9.49 32.35 -23.23
CA HIS A 439 10.69 33.16 -23.04
C HIS A 439 11.73 32.42 -22.19
N TYR A 440 11.30 31.82 -21.07
CA TYR A 440 12.17 31.01 -20.21
C TYR A 440 12.89 29.89 -20.98
N SER A 441 12.15 29.12 -21.78
CA SER A 441 12.72 28.02 -22.56
C SER A 441 13.72 28.52 -23.61
N ALA A 442 13.43 29.64 -24.29
CA ALA A 442 14.38 30.24 -25.22
C ALA A 442 15.68 30.69 -24.52
N GLU A 443 15.62 31.19 -23.29
CA GLU A 443 16.80 31.53 -22.50
C GLU A 443 17.59 30.29 -22.06
N LEU A 444 16.92 29.23 -21.59
CA LEU A 444 17.57 27.97 -21.21
C LEU A 444 18.27 27.30 -22.39
N LEU A 445 17.61 27.22 -23.55
CA LEU A 445 18.10 26.52 -24.75
C LEU A 445 19.43 27.10 -25.27
N ARG A 446 19.67 28.42 -25.08
CA ARG A 446 20.93 29.07 -25.45
C ARG A 446 22.14 28.46 -24.75
N GLU A 447 21.98 28.10 -23.48
CA GLU A 447 23.04 27.48 -22.69
C GLU A 447 22.99 25.95 -22.80
N LEU A 448 21.80 25.36 -22.81
CA LEU A 448 21.60 23.92 -22.83
C LEU A 448 22.09 23.26 -24.13
N SER A 449 21.99 23.97 -25.26
CA SER A 449 22.53 23.52 -26.57
C SER A 449 24.05 23.34 -26.58
N THR A 450 24.78 23.88 -25.59
CA THR A 450 26.21 23.62 -25.45
C THR A 450 26.54 22.23 -24.88
N PHE A 451 25.54 21.55 -24.30
CA PHE A 451 25.69 20.23 -23.66
C PHE A 451 24.97 19.11 -24.41
N TYR A 452 24.04 19.44 -25.31
CA TYR A 452 23.18 18.48 -26.00
C TYR A 452 22.96 18.85 -27.46
N HIS A 453 22.71 17.85 -28.30
CA HIS A 453 22.07 18.06 -29.59
C HIS A 453 20.55 18.11 -29.39
N ILE A 454 19.91 19.27 -29.62
CA ILE A 454 18.50 19.48 -29.27
C ILE A 454 17.63 19.54 -30.53
N ASP A 455 16.58 18.73 -30.57
CA ASP A 455 15.47 18.92 -31.51
C ASP A 455 14.25 19.49 -30.73
N LEU A 456 13.74 20.62 -31.21
CA LEU A 456 12.52 21.26 -30.73
C LEU A 456 11.34 20.55 -31.38
N ILE A 457 10.46 19.99 -30.55
CA ILE A 457 9.26 19.28 -31.03
C ILE A 457 8.06 20.22 -30.91
N MET A 458 7.48 20.57 -32.06
CA MET A 458 6.44 21.59 -32.16
C MET A 458 5.19 21.04 -32.86
N ILE A 459 4.02 21.66 -32.61
CA ILE A 459 2.80 21.35 -33.34
C ILE A 459 3.00 21.75 -34.81
N SER A 460 2.54 20.91 -35.74
CA SER A 460 2.61 21.20 -37.18
C SER A 460 1.96 22.56 -37.51
N GLY A 461 2.73 23.47 -38.11
CA GLY A 461 2.29 24.82 -38.46
C GLY A 461 2.61 25.90 -37.43
N GLU A 462 3.10 25.55 -36.24
CA GLU A 462 3.71 26.49 -35.32
C GLU A 462 5.19 26.72 -35.68
N GLU A 463 5.61 27.98 -35.70
CA GLU A 463 7.01 28.34 -35.96
C GLU A 463 7.56 29.20 -34.81
N THR A 464 8.81 28.96 -34.46
CA THR A 464 9.57 29.92 -33.66
C THR A 464 10.28 30.89 -34.59
N HIS A 465 10.31 32.18 -34.24
CA HIS A 465 11.02 33.20 -35.02
C HIS A 465 12.39 33.56 -34.42
N ASP A 466 12.91 32.78 -33.47
CA ASP A 466 14.20 33.02 -32.84
C ASP A 466 15.36 32.54 -33.75
N PRO A 467 16.15 33.46 -34.37
CA PRO A 467 17.16 33.06 -35.34
C PRO A 467 18.29 32.24 -34.73
N PHE A 468 18.57 32.42 -33.43
CA PHE A 468 19.59 31.64 -32.74
C PHE A 468 19.14 30.19 -32.63
N LEU A 469 17.92 29.94 -32.15
CA LEU A 469 17.39 28.58 -31.98
C LEU A 469 17.32 27.82 -33.31
N HIS A 470 16.93 28.48 -34.40
CA HIS A 470 16.97 27.88 -35.75
C HIS A 470 18.36 27.43 -36.19
N SER A 471 19.40 28.13 -35.74
CA SER A 471 20.79 27.84 -36.13
C SER A 471 21.42 26.70 -35.34
N VAL A 472 20.92 26.41 -34.13
CA VAL A 472 21.55 25.43 -33.21
C VAL A 472 20.67 24.24 -32.87
N CYS A 473 19.35 24.32 -33.07
CA CYS A 473 18.42 23.23 -32.80
C CYS A 473 17.79 22.70 -34.10
N GLY A 474 17.52 21.39 -34.15
CA GLY A 474 16.62 20.86 -35.16
C GLY A 474 15.17 21.19 -34.82
N ILE A 475 14.30 21.34 -35.83
CA ILE A 475 12.86 21.53 -35.62
C ILE A 475 12.12 20.35 -36.24
N LYS A 476 11.29 19.68 -35.44
CA LYS A 476 10.52 18.50 -35.83
C LYS A 476 9.07 18.64 -35.42
N SER A 477 8.16 18.05 -36.19
CA SER A 477 6.76 17.97 -35.80
C SER A 477 6.52 16.87 -34.77
N ILE A 478 5.41 16.95 -34.06
CA ILE A 478 4.93 15.89 -33.16
C ILE A 478 4.76 14.56 -33.92
N GLU A 479 4.25 14.59 -35.15
CA GLU A 479 4.07 13.39 -35.98
C GLU A 479 5.41 12.73 -36.27
N TRP A 480 6.41 13.52 -36.67
CA TRP A 480 7.76 13.02 -36.91
C TRP A 480 8.37 12.44 -35.63
N PHE A 481 8.17 13.09 -34.48
CA PHE A 481 8.66 12.59 -33.20
C PHE A 481 8.07 11.22 -32.86
N LYS A 482 6.76 11.01 -33.03
CA LYS A 482 6.12 9.71 -32.75
C LYS A 482 6.73 8.56 -33.56
N GLU A 483 7.17 8.82 -34.79
CA GLU A 483 7.82 7.83 -35.66
C GLU A 483 9.31 7.62 -35.34
N ASN A 484 9.95 8.55 -34.62
CA ASN A 484 11.41 8.59 -34.44
C ASN A 484 11.83 8.72 -32.96
N ALA A 485 10.92 8.48 -32.01
CA ALA A 485 11.15 8.70 -30.59
C ALA A 485 12.35 7.91 -30.05
N GLU A 486 12.58 6.70 -30.58
CA GLU A 486 13.69 5.83 -30.20
C GLU A 486 15.08 6.38 -30.56
N THR A 487 15.16 7.43 -31.39
CA THR A 487 16.42 8.07 -31.76
C THR A 487 16.94 9.07 -30.71
N TYR A 488 16.14 9.34 -29.68
CA TYR A 488 16.48 10.30 -28.63
C TYR A 488 17.03 9.62 -27.39
N ASP A 489 18.08 10.20 -26.83
CA ASP A 489 18.64 9.78 -25.55
C ASP A 489 17.81 10.30 -24.38
N ARG A 490 17.25 11.52 -24.51
CA ARG A 490 16.45 12.19 -23.45
C ARG A 490 15.21 12.87 -24.02
N ILE A 491 14.18 12.96 -23.19
CA ILE A 491 12.94 13.68 -23.48
C ILE A 491 12.67 14.65 -22.34
N VAL A 492 12.37 15.91 -22.67
CA VAL A 492 12.08 16.97 -21.68
C VAL A 492 10.79 17.70 -22.05
N TYR A 493 9.86 17.81 -21.09
CA TYR A 493 8.57 18.48 -21.25
C TYR A 493 8.45 19.69 -20.32
N HIS A 494 8.04 20.84 -20.85
CA HIS A 494 7.75 22.03 -20.04
C HIS A 494 6.23 22.19 -19.91
N PHE A 495 5.71 21.89 -18.71
CA PHE A 495 4.28 21.98 -18.39
C PHE A 495 3.98 23.27 -17.62
N GLY A 496 2.89 23.94 -18.01
CA GLY A 496 2.27 25.05 -17.29
C GLY A 496 0.75 25.02 -17.46
N ASN A 497 0.05 25.92 -16.78
CA ASN A 497 -1.41 25.94 -16.74
C ASN A 497 -2.02 26.83 -17.83
N SER A 498 -1.67 26.57 -19.10
CA SER A 498 -2.18 27.31 -20.26
C SER A 498 -2.55 26.40 -21.42
N SER A 499 -3.34 26.89 -22.37
CA SER A 499 -3.76 26.13 -23.56
C SER A 499 -2.59 25.65 -24.42
N PHE A 500 -1.40 26.24 -24.33
CA PHE A 500 -0.26 25.85 -25.16
C PHE A 500 0.33 24.46 -24.83
N HIS A 501 -0.09 23.80 -23.75
CA HIS A 501 0.50 22.54 -23.28
C HIS A 501 -0.37 21.29 -23.55
N TRP A 502 -1.57 21.44 -24.14
CA TRP A 502 -2.56 20.35 -24.25
C TRP A 502 -1.99 19.07 -24.91
N HIS A 503 -1.19 19.22 -25.96
CA HIS A 503 -0.65 18.12 -26.76
C HIS A 503 0.37 17.26 -26.01
N MET A 504 0.96 17.79 -24.93
CA MET A 504 1.98 17.10 -24.15
C MET A 504 1.40 16.01 -23.24
N PHE A 505 0.12 16.10 -22.86
CA PHE A 505 -0.53 15.13 -21.95
C PHE A 505 -0.55 13.71 -22.56
N ASP A 506 -1.01 13.57 -23.80
CA ASP A 506 -1.03 12.28 -24.51
C ASP A 506 0.38 11.79 -24.88
N LEU A 507 1.29 12.71 -25.19
CA LEU A 507 2.67 12.37 -25.51
C LEU A 507 3.40 11.81 -24.30
N LEU A 508 3.29 12.45 -23.14
CA LEU A 508 3.95 12.03 -21.91
C LEU A 508 3.55 10.61 -21.49
N LYS A 509 2.27 10.24 -21.69
CA LYS A 509 1.77 8.88 -21.41
C LYS A 509 2.47 7.81 -22.25
N ASN A 510 2.78 8.11 -23.51
CA ASN A 510 3.37 7.16 -24.44
C ASN A 510 4.91 7.24 -24.50
N TYR A 511 5.46 8.42 -24.18
CA TYR A 511 6.88 8.73 -24.24
C TYR A 511 7.31 9.44 -22.94
N PRO A 512 7.48 8.70 -21.84
CA PRO A 512 7.87 9.28 -20.55
C PRO A 512 9.19 10.06 -20.65
N GLY A 513 9.24 11.22 -20.00
CA GLY A 513 10.40 12.11 -19.98
C GLY A 513 10.49 12.91 -18.69
N VAL A 514 11.52 13.75 -18.59
CA VAL A 514 11.67 14.69 -17.47
C VAL A 514 10.68 15.83 -17.65
N VAL A 515 9.88 16.11 -16.64
CA VAL A 515 8.88 17.19 -16.67
C VAL A 515 9.38 18.39 -15.87
N VAL A 516 9.50 19.53 -16.52
CA VAL A 516 9.65 20.84 -15.88
C VAL A 516 8.26 21.38 -15.58
N LEU A 517 7.86 21.33 -14.31
CA LEU A 517 6.56 21.74 -13.83
C LEU A 517 6.63 23.20 -13.33
N HIS A 518 6.17 24.13 -14.18
CA HIS A 518 6.16 25.57 -13.89
C HIS A 518 5.03 25.97 -12.95
N ASP A 519 3.87 25.32 -13.09
CA ASP A 519 2.69 25.50 -12.25
C ASP A 519 2.32 24.15 -11.62
N TYR A 520 2.18 24.09 -10.30
CA TYR A 520 1.72 22.86 -9.65
C TYR A 520 0.26 22.56 -9.99
N PHE A 521 -0.60 23.57 -10.10
CA PHE A 521 -2.00 23.41 -10.48
C PHE A 521 -2.16 23.45 -12.01
N LEU A 522 -2.55 22.31 -12.60
CA LEU A 522 -2.86 22.15 -14.03
C LEU A 522 -4.37 22.05 -14.32
N SER A 523 -5.24 22.18 -13.31
CA SER A 523 -6.68 22.03 -13.51
C SER A 523 -7.30 23.03 -14.49
N GLY A 524 -6.66 24.17 -14.75
CA GLY A 524 -7.16 25.12 -15.74
C GLY A 524 -7.04 24.58 -17.16
N ILE A 525 -5.87 24.03 -17.51
CA ILE A 525 -5.65 23.38 -18.81
C ILE A 525 -6.46 22.09 -18.93
N VAL A 526 -6.56 21.28 -17.88
CA VAL A 526 -7.36 20.05 -17.90
C VAL A 526 -8.85 20.36 -18.14
N ALA A 527 -9.40 21.37 -17.45
CA ALA A 527 -10.77 21.82 -17.70
C ALA A 527 -10.94 22.37 -19.13
N HIS A 528 -9.97 23.13 -19.65
CA HIS A 528 -10.03 23.68 -21.00
C HIS A 528 -10.00 22.60 -22.09
N MET A 529 -9.20 21.53 -21.90
CA MET A 529 -9.12 20.39 -22.82
C MET A 529 -10.46 19.66 -22.96
N ASP A 530 -11.21 19.53 -21.86
CA ASP A 530 -12.52 18.87 -21.81
C ASP A 530 -13.63 19.78 -22.35
N LEU A 531 -13.73 21.01 -21.82
CA LEU A 531 -14.84 21.93 -22.11
C LEU A 531 -14.77 22.63 -23.47
N HIS A 532 -13.57 22.85 -24.01
CA HIS A 532 -13.39 23.70 -25.20
C HIS A 532 -12.68 23.03 -26.36
N LEU A 533 -11.72 22.14 -26.09
CA LEU A 533 -10.99 21.43 -27.15
C LEU A 533 -11.64 20.09 -27.53
N HIS A 534 -12.55 19.56 -26.69
CA HIS A 534 -13.10 18.20 -26.81
C HIS A 534 -12.02 17.13 -27.02
N HIS A 535 -10.83 17.39 -26.48
CA HIS A 535 -9.64 16.56 -26.71
C HIS A 535 -9.69 15.28 -25.88
N THR A 536 -10.25 15.39 -24.68
CA THR A 536 -10.53 14.25 -23.79
C THR A 536 -12.00 14.28 -23.42
N VAL A 537 -12.80 13.32 -23.89
CA VAL A 537 -14.22 13.23 -23.48
C VAL A 537 -14.28 12.79 -22.02
N ASN A 538 -14.85 13.62 -21.14
CA ASN A 538 -14.97 13.40 -19.69
C ASN A 538 -13.62 13.30 -18.96
N GLY A 539 -12.60 13.96 -19.53
CA GLY A 539 -11.23 13.87 -19.02
C GLY A 539 -11.05 14.56 -17.68
N TRP A 540 -11.76 15.67 -17.47
CA TRP A 540 -11.61 16.47 -16.25
C TRP A 540 -12.29 15.82 -15.03
N GLU A 541 -13.42 15.12 -15.17
CA GLU A 541 -14.00 14.33 -14.07
C GLU A 541 -13.05 13.22 -13.60
N LYS A 542 -12.45 12.50 -14.55
CA LYS A 542 -11.51 11.41 -14.24
C LYS A 542 -10.28 11.95 -13.49
N GLU A 543 -9.75 13.10 -13.89
CA GLU A 543 -8.60 13.72 -13.22
C GLU A 543 -8.95 14.32 -11.85
N LEU A 544 -10.15 14.90 -11.71
CA LEU A 544 -10.68 15.36 -10.42
C LEU A 544 -10.85 14.20 -9.45
N PHE A 545 -11.41 13.08 -9.92
CA PHE A 545 -11.59 11.88 -9.11
C PHE A 545 -10.24 11.33 -8.62
N LYS A 546 -9.22 11.27 -9.49
CA LYS A 546 -7.87 10.86 -9.07
C LYS A 546 -7.24 11.82 -8.05
N SER A 547 -7.46 13.13 -8.22
CA SER A 547 -6.83 14.17 -7.39
C SER A 547 -7.50 14.32 -6.01
N GLY A 548 -8.83 14.34 -5.97
CA GLY A 548 -9.61 14.66 -4.77
C GLY A 548 -10.85 13.82 -4.54
N GLY A 549 -11.00 12.68 -5.24
CA GLY A 549 -12.07 11.70 -5.02
C GLY A 549 -13.47 12.25 -5.32
N TRP A 550 -14.47 11.66 -4.66
CA TRP A 550 -15.88 12.06 -4.77
C TRP A 550 -16.14 13.53 -4.42
N PRO A 551 -15.52 14.13 -3.38
CA PRO A 551 -15.69 15.55 -3.08
C PRO A 551 -15.27 16.47 -4.24
N ALA A 552 -14.25 16.10 -5.01
CA ALA A 552 -13.80 16.89 -6.15
C ALA A 552 -14.79 16.83 -7.33
N VAL A 553 -15.26 15.63 -7.65
CA VAL A 553 -16.24 15.44 -8.73
C VAL A 553 -17.59 16.06 -8.36
N SER A 554 -18.05 15.88 -7.12
CA SER A 554 -19.30 16.51 -6.65
C SER A 554 -19.23 18.04 -6.74
N MET A 555 -18.09 18.63 -6.36
CA MET A 555 -17.92 20.09 -6.44
C MET A 555 -17.98 20.60 -7.88
N ARG A 556 -17.55 19.83 -8.89
CA ARG A 556 -17.68 20.21 -10.31
C ARG A 556 -19.14 20.50 -10.69
N TYR A 557 -20.08 19.70 -10.22
CA TYR A 557 -21.49 19.83 -10.61
C TYR A 557 -22.30 20.73 -9.67
N ASN A 558 -21.83 20.95 -8.44
CA ASN A 558 -22.56 21.70 -7.41
C ASN A 558 -21.99 23.11 -7.14
N ALA A 559 -20.78 23.44 -7.61
CA ALA A 559 -20.21 24.77 -7.44
C ALA A 559 -20.91 25.81 -8.33
N ALA A 560 -21.03 27.04 -7.82
CA ALA A 560 -21.63 28.15 -8.57
C ALA A 560 -20.73 28.65 -9.71
N ASP A 561 -19.41 28.58 -9.52
CA ASP A 561 -18.41 28.93 -10.53
C ASP A 561 -17.42 27.78 -10.74
N THR A 562 -17.17 27.46 -12.01
CA THR A 562 -16.17 26.46 -12.44
C THR A 562 -14.77 26.83 -11.91
N ALA A 563 -14.50 28.12 -11.77
CA ALA A 563 -13.25 28.62 -11.21
C ALA A 563 -12.97 28.05 -9.81
N ASP A 564 -13.99 27.92 -8.94
CA ASP A 564 -13.81 27.43 -7.57
C ASP A 564 -13.21 26.02 -7.54
N VAL A 565 -13.60 25.18 -8.51
CA VAL A 565 -13.10 23.81 -8.67
C VAL A 565 -11.65 23.83 -9.14
N VAL A 566 -11.36 24.65 -10.17
CA VAL A 566 -10.03 24.81 -10.77
C VAL A 566 -9.01 25.38 -9.79
N TYR A 567 -9.44 26.24 -8.87
CA TYR A 567 -8.57 26.81 -7.83
C TYR A 567 -8.31 25.84 -6.67
N LYS A 568 -9.22 24.90 -6.40
CA LYS A 568 -9.12 23.98 -5.26
C LYS A 568 -8.33 22.72 -5.57
N TYR A 569 -8.50 22.13 -6.75
CA TYR A 569 -7.88 20.83 -7.09
C TYR A 569 -6.77 20.99 -8.14
N PRO A 570 -5.56 20.41 -7.93
CA PRO A 570 -4.43 20.59 -8.85
C PRO A 570 -4.61 19.93 -10.22
N CYS A 571 -5.24 18.76 -10.31
CA CYS A 571 -5.38 17.97 -11.54
C CYS A 571 -4.06 17.76 -12.30
N ASN A 572 -2.99 17.47 -11.57
CA ASN A 572 -1.64 17.24 -12.12
C ASN A 572 -1.18 15.78 -11.98
N ILE A 573 -1.98 14.92 -11.36
CA ILE A 573 -1.56 13.58 -10.93
C ILE A 573 -1.18 12.70 -12.12
N SER A 574 -1.90 12.78 -13.24
CA SER A 574 -1.52 12.07 -14.46
C SER A 574 -0.20 12.56 -15.05
N VAL A 575 0.17 13.84 -14.89
CA VAL A 575 1.49 14.34 -15.32
C VAL A 575 2.59 13.82 -14.39
N LEU A 576 2.36 13.82 -13.08
CA LEU A 576 3.31 13.31 -12.09
C LEU A 576 3.59 11.81 -12.31
N GLN A 577 2.53 11.00 -12.49
CA GLN A 577 2.62 9.54 -12.65
C GLN A 577 3.32 9.09 -13.94
N ASN A 578 3.23 9.86 -15.02
CA ASN A 578 3.85 9.52 -16.30
C ASN A 578 5.22 10.19 -16.52
N SER A 579 5.73 10.93 -15.52
CA SER A 579 7.04 11.57 -15.58
C SER A 579 8.16 10.62 -15.15
N LEU A 580 9.34 10.73 -15.77
CA LEU A 580 10.56 10.06 -15.28
C LEU A 580 11.10 10.74 -14.00
N GLY A 581 10.88 12.05 -13.91
CA GLY A 581 11.23 12.90 -12.78
C GLY A 581 10.73 14.32 -13.02
N ILE A 582 10.59 15.09 -11.94
CA ILE A 582 10.06 16.44 -11.92
C ILE A 582 11.18 17.43 -11.61
N ILE A 583 11.22 18.50 -12.39
CA ILE A 583 11.98 19.72 -12.09
C ILE A 583 10.95 20.81 -11.78
N THR A 584 11.09 21.50 -10.66
CA THR A 584 10.30 22.70 -10.37
C THR A 584 11.21 23.90 -10.05
N HIS A 585 10.62 25.07 -9.84
CA HIS A 585 11.34 26.31 -9.62
C HIS A 585 11.32 26.83 -8.18
N SER A 586 10.59 26.13 -7.29
CA SER A 586 10.45 26.51 -5.87
C SER A 586 10.14 25.28 -5.02
N GLU A 587 10.72 25.20 -3.82
CA GLU A 587 10.46 24.11 -2.87
C GLU A 587 9.00 24.10 -2.38
N TYR A 588 8.31 25.24 -2.37
CA TYR A 588 6.89 25.33 -2.07
C TYR A 588 6.03 24.45 -2.98
N SER A 589 6.36 24.35 -4.28
CA SER A 589 5.67 23.45 -5.22
C SER A 589 5.82 21.98 -4.80
N ARG A 590 7.03 21.59 -4.38
CA ARG A 590 7.29 20.27 -3.82
C ARG A 590 6.53 20.05 -2.51
N GLN A 591 6.48 21.04 -1.64
CA GLN A 591 5.74 20.95 -0.38
C GLN A 591 4.22 20.78 -0.59
N LEU A 592 3.65 21.41 -1.63
CA LEU A 592 2.26 21.16 -2.02
C LEU A 592 2.05 19.69 -2.42
N ALA A 593 2.99 19.11 -3.17
CA ALA A 593 2.96 17.68 -3.51
C ALA A 593 3.08 16.78 -2.27
N ILE A 594 3.98 17.11 -1.34
CA ILE A 594 4.14 16.39 -0.06
C ILE A 594 2.86 16.46 0.77
N ASN A 595 2.21 17.62 0.83
CA ASN A 595 0.99 17.80 1.61
C ASN A 595 -0.20 17.04 1.02
N GLU A 596 -0.24 16.88 -0.31
CA GLU A 596 -1.33 16.21 -1.03
C GLU A 596 -1.16 14.69 -1.09
N TYR A 597 0.07 14.20 -1.27
CA TYR A 597 0.36 12.79 -1.54
C TYR A 597 1.30 12.11 -0.52
N GLY A 598 1.94 12.88 0.35
CA GLY A 598 2.96 12.38 1.29
C GLY A 598 4.37 12.33 0.68
N ALA A 599 5.40 12.55 1.50
CA ALA A 599 6.78 12.65 1.02
C ALA A 599 7.33 11.35 0.41
N GLY A 600 6.94 10.19 0.95
CA GLY A 600 7.39 8.88 0.48
C GLY A 600 6.75 8.42 -0.85
N ALA A 601 5.73 9.13 -1.33
CA ALA A 601 4.99 8.79 -2.55
C ALA A 601 5.33 9.70 -3.74
N LEU A 602 6.30 10.61 -3.61
CA LEU A 602 6.63 11.51 -4.71
C LEU A 602 7.58 10.86 -5.72
N PRO A 603 7.44 11.16 -7.02
CA PRO A 603 8.45 10.81 -8.00
C PRO A 603 9.76 11.56 -7.70
N LYS A 604 10.83 11.20 -8.40
CA LYS A 604 12.11 11.91 -8.31
C LYS A 604 11.87 13.40 -8.60
N TRP A 605 12.28 14.27 -7.68
CA TRP A 605 11.91 15.70 -7.71
C TRP A 605 13.11 16.57 -7.35
N GLU A 606 13.40 17.55 -8.19
CA GLU A 606 14.51 18.49 -8.02
C GLU A 606 14.05 19.93 -8.23
N THR A 607 14.70 20.87 -7.55
CA THR A 607 14.38 22.30 -7.65
C THR A 607 15.53 23.03 -8.31
N ILE A 608 15.25 23.66 -9.47
CA ILE A 608 16.20 24.50 -10.19
C ILE A 608 15.62 25.92 -10.25
N PRO A 609 16.36 26.95 -9.80
CA PRO A 609 15.88 28.33 -9.82
C PRO A 609 15.39 28.78 -11.20
N LEU A 610 14.32 29.58 -11.22
CA LEU A 610 13.77 30.16 -12.44
C LEU A 610 14.77 31.18 -13.03
N LEU A 611 15.62 30.73 -13.95
CA LEU A 611 16.77 31.47 -14.49
C LEU A 611 16.41 32.86 -15.04
N ARG A 612 17.38 33.79 -15.02
CA ARG A 612 17.28 35.13 -15.60
C ARG A 612 18.58 35.57 -16.25
N ILE A 613 18.51 36.04 -17.50
CA ILE A 613 19.63 36.72 -18.14
C ILE A 613 19.93 38.05 -17.42
N PRO A 614 21.17 38.30 -16.97
CA PRO A 614 21.53 39.56 -16.30
C PRO A 614 21.23 40.81 -17.15
N ALA A 615 20.53 41.79 -16.57
CA ALA A 615 20.24 43.06 -17.24
C ALA A 615 21.48 43.96 -17.31
N ASN A 616 22.23 43.91 -18.43
CA ASN A 616 23.50 44.64 -18.58
C ASN A 616 23.42 45.88 -19.51
N ASN A 617 22.29 46.12 -20.19
CA ASN A 617 22.22 47.08 -21.31
C ASN A 617 21.19 48.22 -21.16
N PHE A 618 20.59 48.41 -19.97
CA PHE A 618 19.54 49.41 -19.78
C PHE A 618 19.98 50.55 -18.87
N ASN A 619 19.98 51.77 -19.42
CA ASN A 619 20.23 53.00 -18.66
C ASN A 619 18.90 53.61 -18.19
N LYS A 620 18.77 53.80 -16.88
CA LYS A 620 17.58 54.38 -16.23
C LYS A 620 17.20 55.76 -16.79
N ALA A 621 18.17 56.61 -17.09
CA ALA A 621 17.91 57.95 -17.62
C ALA A 621 17.27 57.90 -19.02
N ASP A 622 17.74 56.99 -19.88
CA ASP A 622 17.19 56.82 -21.23
C ASP A 622 15.79 56.22 -21.20
N SER A 623 15.57 55.21 -20.35
CA SER A 623 14.26 54.61 -20.13
C SER A 623 13.24 55.64 -19.62
N ARG A 624 13.63 56.48 -18.65
CA ARG A 624 12.78 57.57 -18.14
C ARG A 624 12.45 58.59 -19.23
N LYS A 625 13.43 58.97 -20.06
CA LYS A 625 13.18 59.87 -21.21
C LYS A 625 12.20 59.28 -22.22
N LYS A 626 12.33 57.99 -22.56
CA LYS A 626 11.39 57.29 -23.46
C LYS A 626 9.97 57.22 -22.89
N LEU A 627 9.83 57.03 -21.58
CA LEU A 627 8.55 56.91 -20.89
C LEU A 627 7.93 58.25 -20.45
N GLY A 628 8.66 59.37 -20.62
CA GLY A 628 8.21 60.71 -20.23
C GLY A 628 8.18 60.92 -18.71
N ILE A 629 9.17 60.38 -17.99
CA ILE A 629 9.30 60.46 -16.52
C ILE A 629 10.43 61.42 -16.17
N ASP A 630 10.20 62.37 -15.26
CA ASP A 630 11.22 63.33 -14.84
C ASP A 630 12.33 62.65 -14.00
N SER A 631 13.54 63.23 -14.02
CA SER A 631 14.71 62.63 -13.37
C SER A 631 14.62 62.60 -11.84
N ASP A 632 13.84 63.50 -11.23
CA ASP A 632 13.65 63.61 -9.79
C ASP A 632 12.36 62.93 -9.30
N THR A 633 11.59 62.30 -10.20
CA THR A 633 10.41 61.50 -9.84
C THR A 633 10.82 60.16 -9.23
N LEU A 634 10.18 59.80 -8.11
CA LEU A 634 10.23 58.46 -7.53
C LEU A 634 9.07 57.61 -8.08
N VAL A 635 9.41 56.52 -8.76
CA VAL A 635 8.44 55.64 -9.42
C VAL A 635 8.37 54.29 -8.71
N VAL A 636 7.20 53.97 -8.19
CA VAL A 636 6.88 52.66 -7.61
C VAL A 636 6.07 51.88 -8.64
N CYS A 637 6.52 50.68 -8.99
CA CYS A 637 5.85 49.85 -10.00
C CYS A 637 5.38 48.51 -9.44
N SER A 638 4.16 48.11 -9.78
CA SER A 638 3.70 46.72 -9.75
C SER A 638 3.64 46.21 -11.19
N PHE A 639 4.27 45.08 -11.46
CA PHE A 639 4.46 44.52 -12.81
C PHE A 639 3.62 43.26 -13.04
N GLY A 640 3.10 43.13 -14.27
CA GLY A 640 2.33 41.98 -14.72
C GLY A 640 0.81 42.19 -14.64
N LEU A 641 0.06 41.16 -15.02
CA LEU A 641 -1.40 41.20 -15.05
C LEU A 641 -1.98 41.49 -13.66
N MET A 642 -2.92 42.43 -13.60
CA MET A 642 -3.60 42.75 -12.35
C MET A 642 -4.66 41.69 -12.02
N GLY A 643 -4.76 41.31 -10.75
CA GLY A 643 -5.80 40.38 -10.29
C GLY A 643 -5.98 40.40 -8.78
N PRO A 644 -7.01 39.74 -8.25
CA PRO A 644 -7.28 39.67 -6.81
C PRO A 644 -6.15 38.97 -6.04
N THR A 645 -5.56 37.91 -6.60
CA THR A 645 -4.42 37.19 -5.99
C THR A 645 -3.10 37.96 -6.02
N LYS A 646 -3.05 39.13 -6.66
CA LYS A 646 -1.87 40.01 -6.72
C LYS A 646 -1.90 41.14 -5.69
N LEU A 647 -2.95 41.18 -4.87
CA LEU A 647 -3.17 42.18 -3.81
C LEU A 647 -3.03 43.65 -4.28
N ASN A 648 -3.39 43.93 -5.54
CA ASN A 648 -3.29 45.27 -6.11
C ASN A 648 -4.21 46.27 -5.40
N LYS A 649 -5.38 45.80 -4.92
CA LYS A 649 -6.31 46.60 -4.12
C LYS A 649 -5.68 47.05 -2.81
N GLU A 650 -4.99 46.15 -2.13
CA GLU A 650 -4.27 46.39 -0.87
C GLU A 650 -3.11 47.36 -1.10
N LEU A 651 -2.38 47.22 -2.21
CA LEU A 651 -1.35 48.18 -2.60
C LEU A 651 -1.90 49.58 -2.85
N ILE A 652 -3.04 49.73 -3.54
CA ILE A 652 -3.66 51.05 -3.76
C ILE A 652 -4.07 51.68 -2.42
N LYS A 653 -4.65 50.90 -1.51
CA LYS A 653 -5.02 51.39 -0.17
C LYS A 653 -3.80 51.86 0.63
N ALA A 654 -2.77 51.02 0.71
CA ALA A 654 -1.54 51.37 1.40
C ALA A 654 -0.84 52.57 0.76
N TRP A 655 -0.88 52.70 -0.57
CA TRP A 655 -0.39 53.89 -1.25
C TRP A 655 -1.11 55.15 -0.80
N ILE A 656 -2.46 55.14 -0.83
CA ILE A 656 -3.30 56.27 -0.40
C ILE A 656 -2.96 56.70 1.03
N ASP A 657 -2.79 55.73 1.95
CA ASP A 657 -2.52 55.99 3.36
C ASP A 657 -1.04 56.35 3.65
N SER A 658 -0.14 56.14 2.69
CA SER A 658 1.28 56.44 2.83
C SER A 658 1.62 57.92 2.58
N PRO A 659 2.78 58.42 3.05
CA PRO A 659 3.27 59.76 2.71
C PRO A 659 3.47 59.97 1.20
N LEU A 660 3.70 58.91 0.43
CA LEU A 660 3.99 58.97 -1.00
C LEU A 660 2.81 59.50 -1.82
N SER A 661 1.56 59.27 -1.39
CA SER A 661 0.38 59.77 -2.12
C SER A 661 0.23 61.30 -2.07
N LYS A 662 0.90 61.95 -1.10
CA LYS A 662 0.87 63.42 -0.89
C LYS A 662 2.01 64.13 -1.60
N ASP A 663 3.01 63.40 -2.09
CA ASP A 663 4.15 63.94 -2.82
C ASP A 663 3.88 63.88 -4.33
N ASN A 664 3.80 65.04 -4.99
CA ASN A 664 3.53 65.10 -6.42
C ASN A 664 4.68 64.58 -7.29
N LYS A 665 5.86 64.33 -6.71
CA LYS A 665 7.00 63.67 -7.36
C LYS A 665 7.04 62.16 -7.13
N CYS A 666 6.04 61.58 -6.49
CA CYS A 666 5.88 60.14 -6.32
C CYS A 666 4.76 59.61 -7.23
N HIS A 667 5.03 58.51 -7.95
CA HIS A 667 4.06 57.87 -8.83
C HIS A 667 3.97 56.37 -8.54
N LEU A 668 2.74 55.85 -8.49
CA LEU A 668 2.48 54.41 -8.49
C LEU A 668 2.02 53.99 -9.88
N VAL A 669 2.71 53.03 -10.48
CA VAL A 669 2.40 52.53 -11.82
C VAL A 669 2.11 51.04 -11.78
N PHE A 670 0.95 50.64 -12.29
CA PHE A 670 0.64 49.25 -12.60
C PHE A 670 1.04 49.01 -14.06
N ALA A 671 2.24 48.43 -14.24
CA ALA A 671 2.84 48.08 -15.52
C ALA A 671 2.31 46.70 -15.98
N GLY A 672 1.06 46.70 -16.44
CA GLY A 672 0.37 45.51 -16.91
C GLY A 672 -1.12 45.75 -17.17
N GLU A 673 -1.76 44.73 -17.73
CA GLU A 673 -3.17 44.79 -18.10
C GLU A 673 -4.09 44.58 -16.89
N LYS A 674 -5.19 45.35 -16.87
CA LYS A 674 -6.25 45.28 -15.87
C LYS A 674 -7.39 44.41 -16.40
N PRO A 675 -7.98 43.53 -15.58
CA PRO A 675 -9.08 42.68 -16.03
C PRO A 675 -10.33 43.53 -16.33
N GLY A 676 -11.12 43.10 -17.31
CA GLY A 676 -12.37 43.76 -17.72
C GLY A 676 -13.58 43.42 -16.84
N ASP A 677 -13.38 42.79 -15.68
CA ASP A 677 -14.41 42.23 -14.82
C ASP A 677 -14.79 43.17 -13.64
N LEU A 678 -15.55 42.64 -12.68
CA LEU A 678 -15.93 43.36 -11.46
C LEU A 678 -14.72 43.86 -10.66
N TYR A 679 -13.63 43.08 -10.63
CA TYR A 679 -12.40 43.47 -9.93
C TYR A 679 -11.75 44.68 -10.60
N GLY A 680 -11.65 44.69 -11.94
CA GLY A 680 -11.20 45.86 -12.69
C GLY A 680 -11.99 47.13 -12.38
N SER A 681 -13.31 47.00 -12.27
CA SER A 681 -14.19 48.12 -11.89
C SER A 681 -13.96 48.62 -10.45
N ILE A 682 -13.61 47.72 -9.52
CA ILE A 682 -13.24 48.09 -8.14
C ILE A 682 -11.94 48.90 -8.14
N ILE A 683 -10.95 48.49 -8.93
CA ILE A 683 -9.67 49.19 -9.06
C ILE A 683 -9.87 50.62 -9.59
N ASP A 684 -10.69 50.82 -10.62
CA ASP A 684 -10.99 52.16 -11.16
C ASP A 684 -11.64 53.08 -10.14
N LYS A 685 -12.60 52.55 -9.37
CA LYS A 685 -13.26 53.31 -8.30
C LYS A 685 -12.26 53.76 -7.24
N LEU A 686 -11.29 52.92 -6.87
CA LEU A 686 -10.26 53.27 -5.89
C LEU A 686 -9.31 54.33 -6.43
N ILE A 687 -8.84 54.19 -7.67
CA ILE A 687 -7.94 55.15 -8.31
C ILE A 687 -8.63 56.51 -8.46
N ASN A 688 -9.85 56.55 -8.98
CA ASN A 688 -10.60 57.79 -9.20
C ASN A 688 -10.92 58.54 -7.90
N LYS A 689 -11.02 57.83 -6.77
CA LYS A 689 -11.35 58.41 -5.46
C LYS A 689 -10.16 59.14 -4.80
N CYS A 690 -8.90 58.76 -5.08
CA CYS A 690 -7.76 59.24 -4.30
C CYS A 690 -7.18 60.60 -4.74
N LYS A 691 -7.47 61.07 -5.96
CA LYS A 691 -6.79 62.24 -6.58
C LYS A 691 -5.25 62.19 -6.46
N CYS A 692 -4.68 60.99 -6.52
CA CYS A 692 -3.26 60.71 -6.32
C CYS A 692 -2.62 60.18 -7.62
N ASN A 693 -1.29 60.26 -7.73
CA ASN A 693 -0.55 59.90 -8.95
C ASN A 693 -0.47 58.38 -9.18
N ILE A 694 -1.57 57.77 -9.61
CA ILE A 694 -1.63 56.34 -9.99
C ILE A 694 -1.85 56.21 -11.50
N ARG A 695 -1.04 55.37 -12.17
CA ARG A 695 -1.16 55.07 -13.61
C ARG A 695 -1.30 53.56 -13.83
N VAL A 696 -2.17 53.16 -14.76
CA VAL A 696 -2.25 51.78 -15.28
C VAL A 696 -1.86 51.82 -16.76
N THR A 697 -0.89 51.02 -17.17
CA THR A 697 -0.35 51.10 -18.54
C THR A 697 -1.14 50.33 -19.58
N GLY A 698 -1.85 49.27 -19.17
CA GLY A 698 -2.37 48.27 -20.10
C GLY A 698 -1.29 47.27 -20.53
N TRP A 699 -1.57 46.49 -21.57
CA TRP A 699 -0.62 45.55 -22.16
C TRP A 699 0.64 46.28 -22.66
N LEU A 700 1.81 45.70 -22.38
CA LEU A 700 3.11 46.25 -22.77
C LEU A 700 3.84 45.28 -23.70
N SER A 701 4.55 45.80 -24.71
CA SER A 701 5.56 45.02 -25.42
C SER A 701 6.76 44.70 -24.51
N ASN A 702 7.56 43.69 -24.87
CA ASN A 702 8.76 43.33 -24.10
C ASN A 702 9.74 44.50 -23.95
N GLU A 703 9.90 45.34 -24.98
CA GLU A 703 10.76 46.53 -24.92
C GLU A 703 10.21 47.57 -23.93
N GLU A 704 8.91 47.86 -23.99
CA GLU A 704 8.27 48.81 -23.05
C GLU A 704 8.30 48.30 -21.61
N TYR A 705 8.06 46.99 -21.40
CA TYR A 705 8.14 46.36 -20.10
C TYR A 705 9.54 46.48 -19.48
N ASN A 706 10.59 46.22 -20.26
CA ASN A 706 11.98 46.40 -19.84
C ASN A 706 12.32 47.86 -19.53
N HIS A 707 11.78 48.82 -20.30
CA HIS A 707 11.92 50.24 -19.99
C HIS A 707 11.25 50.61 -18.67
N TRP A 708 10.08 50.06 -18.36
CA TRP A 708 9.42 50.30 -17.07
C TRP A 708 10.21 49.70 -15.90
N LEU A 709 10.77 48.49 -16.04
CA LEU A 709 11.68 47.91 -15.05
C LEU A 709 12.90 48.82 -14.84
N SER A 710 13.57 49.22 -15.91
CA SER A 710 14.75 50.10 -15.84
C SER A 710 14.45 51.49 -15.26
N ALA A 711 13.26 52.05 -15.50
CA ALA A 711 12.89 53.40 -15.07
C ALA A 711 12.47 53.49 -13.59
N ALA A 712 11.93 52.41 -13.03
CA ALA A 712 11.37 52.36 -11.68
C ALA A 712 12.44 52.48 -10.57
N ASP A 713 12.02 52.87 -9.37
CA ASP A 713 12.85 52.93 -8.16
C ASP A 713 12.52 51.80 -7.19
N ILE A 714 11.24 51.48 -7.06
CA ILE A 714 10.73 50.46 -6.14
C ILE A 714 9.81 49.52 -6.92
N GLY A 715 10.01 48.22 -6.76
CA GLY A 715 9.09 47.19 -7.21
C GLY A 715 8.15 46.79 -6.08
N VAL A 716 6.88 46.53 -6.35
CA VAL A 716 5.95 45.92 -5.39
C VAL A 716 5.28 44.72 -6.04
N GLN A 717 5.50 43.55 -5.46
CA GLN A 717 5.01 42.28 -5.96
C GLN A 717 4.42 41.47 -4.81
N LEU A 718 3.11 41.57 -4.65
CA LEU A 718 2.38 40.94 -3.56
C LEU A 718 1.55 39.76 -4.09
N ARG A 719 1.34 38.74 -3.26
CA ARG A 719 0.54 37.57 -3.60
C ARG A 719 -0.33 37.09 -2.46
N SER A 720 -1.42 36.43 -2.81
CA SER A 720 -2.18 35.55 -1.93
C SER A 720 -2.54 34.28 -2.70
N ASN A 721 -2.76 33.18 -1.97
CA ASN A 721 -3.19 31.90 -2.52
C ASN A 721 -2.29 31.38 -3.65
N SER A 722 -0.95 31.47 -3.50
CA SER A 722 -0.03 30.86 -4.46
C SER A 722 -0.27 29.35 -4.57
N ARG A 723 -0.20 28.88 -5.82
CA ARG A 723 -0.51 27.50 -6.25
C ARG A 723 0.74 26.80 -6.76
N GLY A 724 1.91 27.13 -6.20
CA GLY A 724 3.19 26.55 -6.59
C GLY A 724 3.88 27.24 -7.76
N GLU A 725 3.34 28.34 -8.28
CA GLU A 725 3.98 29.08 -9.38
C GLU A 725 5.14 29.96 -8.88
N SER A 726 6.16 30.13 -9.73
CA SER A 726 7.27 31.05 -9.47
C SER A 726 7.03 32.41 -10.12
N SER A 727 7.14 33.49 -9.33
CA SER A 727 6.80 34.83 -9.81
C SER A 727 7.92 35.46 -10.64
N ALA A 728 7.80 35.34 -11.95
CA ALA A 728 8.73 35.91 -12.91
C ALA A 728 9.01 37.41 -12.66
N ALA A 729 7.97 38.19 -12.39
CA ALA A 729 8.04 39.64 -12.21
C ALA A 729 8.88 40.07 -10.99
N VAL A 730 8.95 39.25 -9.93
CA VAL A 730 9.79 39.53 -8.76
C VAL A 730 11.27 39.41 -9.13
N LEU A 731 11.62 38.33 -9.83
CA LEU A 731 12.98 38.11 -10.30
C LEU A 731 13.38 39.15 -11.35
N ASP A 732 12.44 39.62 -12.18
CA ASP A 732 12.69 40.74 -13.10
C ASP A 732 13.01 42.03 -12.33
N CYS A 733 12.24 42.35 -11.27
CA CYS A 733 12.54 43.51 -10.42
C CYS A 733 13.93 43.40 -9.79
N MET A 734 14.29 42.23 -9.26
CA MET A 734 15.62 41.99 -8.73
C MET A 734 16.71 42.14 -9.80
N ASN A 735 16.43 41.71 -11.04
CA ASN A 735 17.40 41.68 -12.15
C ASN A 735 17.76 43.07 -12.65
N TYR A 736 16.80 43.97 -12.64
CA TYR A 736 17.00 45.40 -12.93
C TYR A 736 17.44 46.20 -11.70
N GLY A 737 17.65 45.54 -10.55
CA GLY A 737 18.14 46.16 -9.32
C GLY A 737 17.12 47.06 -8.64
N LEU A 738 15.82 46.74 -8.69
CA LEU A 738 14.80 47.46 -7.94
C LEU A 738 14.77 47.00 -6.49
N ALA A 739 14.64 47.93 -5.55
CA ALA A 739 14.29 47.58 -4.18
C ALA A 739 12.84 47.07 -4.18
N THR A 740 12.64 45.78 -3.92
CA THR A 740 11.35 45.13 -4.17
C THR A 740 10.66 44.76 -2.86
N ILE A 741 9.40 45.17 -2.70
CA ILE A 741 8.53 44.74 -1.61
C ILE A 741 7.78 43.49 -2.03
N VAL A 742 7.82 42.45 -1.19
CA VAL A 742 7.07 41.19 -1.36
C VAL A 742 6.40 40.78 -0.05
N ASN A 743 5.50 39.82 -0.07
CA ASN A 743 5.06 39.11 1.13
C ASN A 743 5.47 37.63 1.06
N ALA A 744 5.63 36.98 2.22
CA ALA A 744 6.09 35.60 2.35
C ALA A 744 5.03 34.56 1.92
N ASN A 745 4.54 34.66 0.68
CA ASN A 745 3.54 33.76 0.09
C ASN A 745 4.15 32.92 -1.03
N GLY A 746 3.96 31.60 -0.98
CA GLY A 746 4.46 30.66 -1.96
C GLY A 746 5.97 30.78 -2.22
N SER A 747 6.37 30.77 -3.49
CA SER A 747 7.79 30.87 -3.89
C SER A 747 8.51 32.13 -3.41
N MET A 748 7.79 33.21 -3.07
CA MET A 748 8.41 34.45 -2.58
C MET A 748 8.91 34.32 -1.14
N ALA A 749 8.38 33.38 -0.36
CA ALA A 749 8.84 33.10 1.01
C ALA A 749 10.26 32.51 1.04
N GLU A 750 10.74 31.97 -0.08
CA GLU A 750 12.07 31.35 -0.21
C GLU A 750 13.17 32.36 -0.58
N LEU A 751 12.80 33.61 -0.88
CA LEU A 751 13.76 34.63 -1.29
C LEU A 751 14.64 35.06 -0.11
N ASN A 752 15.91 35.36 -0.38
CA ASN A 752 16.82 35.90 0.61
C ASN A 752 16.30 37.25 1.15
N HIS A 753 16.08 37.34 2.47
CA HIS A 753 15.57 38.52 3.16
C HIS A 753 16.46 39.77 2.99
N ASP A 754 17.74 39.62 2.67
CA ASP A 754 18.62 40.76 2.38
C ASP A 754 18.39 41.36 0.98
N CYS A 755 17.68 40.65 0.10
CA CYS A 755 17.45 41.03 -1.30
C CYS A 755 16.09 41.68 -1.55
N VAL A 756 15.15 41.60 -0.61
CA VAL A 756 13.79 42.14 -0.73
C VAL A 756 13.30 42.68 0.61
N GLU A 757 12.39 43.66 0.58
CA GLU A 757 11.63 44.02 1.78
C GLU A 757 10.45 43.05 1.90
N MET A 758 10.62 42.00 2.69
CA MET A 758 9.62 40.93 2.83
C MET A 758 8.67 41.18 4.01
N LEU A 759 7.38 41.23 3.71
CA LEU A 759 6.29 41.23 4.67
C LEU A 759 5.92 39.79 5.07
N PRO A 760 5.30 39.56 6.26
CA PRO A 760 4.67 38.28 6.57
C PRO A 760 3.60 37.91 5.53
N ASP A 761 3.28 36.62 5.41
CA ASP A 761 2.26 36.13 4.47
C ASP A 761 0.92 36.87 4.65
N ASN A 762 0.43 36.89 5.89
CA ASN A 762 -0.69 37.70 6.33
C ASN A 762 -0.18 39.01 6.93
N PHE A 763 -0.40 40.13 6.23
CA PHE A 763 0.03 41.46 6.67
C PHE A 763 -1.14 42.45 6.69
N GLY A 764 -1.09 43.39 7.64
CA GLY A 764 -2.02 44.51 7.71
C GLY A 764 -1.61 45.69 6.83
N ASN A 765 -2.56 46.58 6.50
CA ASN A 765 -2.32 47.77 5.69
C ASN A 765 -1.17 48.64 6.23
N GLU A 766 -1.08 48.79 7.56
CA GLU A 766 -0.03 49.57 8.23
C GLU A 766 1.39 49.06 7.94
N MET A 767 1.58 47.74 7.84
CA MET A 767 2.89 47.15 7.55
C MET A 767 3.34 47.47 6.12
N LEU A 768 2.42 47.40 5.15
CA LEU A 768 2.72 47.78 3.76
C LEU A 768 3.00 49.28 3.64
N VAL A 769 2.27 50.13 4.37
CA VAL A 769 2.56 51.58 4.48
C VAL A 769 3.95 51.83 5.05
N GLN A 770 4.34 51.11 6.12
CA GLN A 770 5.66 51.21 6.72
C GLN A 770 6.77 50.79 5.75
N ALA A 771 6.59 49.68 5.03
CA ALA A 771 7.55 49.22 4.02
C ALA A 771 7.73 50.24 2.88
N LEU A 772 6.62 50.77 2.34
CA LEU A 772 6.65 51.83 1.33
C LEU A 772 7.37 53.09 1.86
N SER A 773 7.05 53.51 3.08
CA SER A 773 7.63 54.70 3.72
C SER A 773 9.13 54.52 4.01
N LYS A 774 9.55 53.33 4.42
CA LYS A 774 10.95 52.99 4.70
C LYS A 774 11.78 53.06 3.42
N LEU A 775 11.31 52.42 2.34
CA LEU A 775 11.99 52.53 1.05
C LEU A 775 11.96 53.97 0.54
N TYR A 776 10.88 54.74 0.71
CA TYR A 776 10.84 56.15 0.32
C TYR A 776 11.87 57.02 1.07
N ASN A 777 11.93 56.91 2.40
CA ASN A 777 12.72 57.78 3.27
C ASN A 777 14.21 57.40 3.36
N ASP A 778 14.59 56.16 3.05
CA ASP A 778 15.98 55.66 3.17
C ASP A 778 16.57 55.21 1.82
N PRO A 779 17.17 56.14 1.04
CA PRO A 779 17.84 55.80 -0.22
C PRO A 779 19.02 54.85 -0.06
N ALA A 780 19.72 54.86 1.08
CA ALA A 780 20.86 54.00 1.33
C ALA A 780 20.40 52.54 1.50
N TYR A 781 19.32 52.34 2.27
CA TYR A 781 18.67 51.05 2.42
C TYR A 781 18.11 50.52 1.09
N ARG A 782 17.43 51.36 0.29
CA ARG A 782 17.01 50.98 -1.08
C ARG A 782 18.19 50.48 -1.91
N SER A 783 19.31 51.21 -1.89
CA SER A 783 20.51 50.82 -2.65
C SER A 783 21.14 49.52 -2.13
N LYS A 784 21.11 49.27 -0.83
CA LYS A 784 21.60 48.02 -0.23
C LYS A 784 20.80 46.81 -0.71
N ILE A 785 19.47 46.86 -0.64
CA ILE A 785 18.59 45.78 -1.12
C ILE A 785 18.82 45.52 -2.61
N SER A 786 18.79 46.59 -3.42
CA SER A 786 19.02 46.55 -4.86
C SER A 786 20.33 45.82 -5.23
N LYS A 787 21.45 46.20 -4.60
CA LYS A 787 22.75 45.55 -4.84
C LYS A 787 22.77 44.09 -4.42
N SER A 788 22.17 43.76 -3.28
CA SER A 788 22.11 42.39 -2.76
C SER A 788 21.32 41.49 -3.71
N ALA A 789 20.15 41.96 -4.19
CA ALA A 789 19.33 41.27 -5.18
C ALA A 789 20.08 40.98 -6.50
N SER A 790 20.82 41.97 -7.01
CA SER A 790 21.63 41.79 -8.22
C SER A 790 22.77 40.77 -8.04
N VAL A 791 23.39 40.72 -6.86
CA VAL A 791 24.43 39.71 -6.54
C VAL A 791 23.82 38.31 -6.45
N GLU A 792 22.69 38.17 -5.77
CA GLU A 792 21.96 36.91 -5.62
C GLU A 792 21.59 36.31 -6.99
N LEU A 793 21.00 37.12 -7.87
CA LEU A 793 20.63 36.70 -9.22
C LEU A 793 21.83 36.21 -10.04
N ARG A 794 22.94 36.95 -10.03
CA ARG A 794 24.16 36.56 -10.77
C ARG A 794 24.76 35.27 -10.26
N LYS A 795 24.56 34.95 -8.98
CA LYS A 795 25.13 33.75 -8.35
C LYS A 795 24.24 32.51 -8.51
N HIS A 796 22.93 32.66 -8.37
CA HIS A 796 22.01 31.52 -8.24
C HIS A 796 21.03 31.34 -9.40
N TYR A 797 20.76 32.39 -10.18
CA TYR A 797 19.74 32.39 -11.24
C TYR A 797 20.36 32.57 -12.65
N HIS A 798 21.68 32.60 -12.76
CA HIS A 798 22.37 32.79 -14.02
C HIS A 798 22.10 31.62 -15.00
N PRO A 799 21.80 31.88 -16.30
CA PRO A 799 21.42 30.85 -17.26
C PRO A 799 22.40 29.69 -17.34
N ARG A 800 23.71 29.98 -17.41
CA ARG A 800 24.78 28.96 -17.44
C ARG A 800 24.73 28.00 -16.25
N SER A 801 24.63 28.55 -15.03
CA SER A 801 24.62 27.74 -13.81
C SER A 801 23.33 26.92 -13.67
N CYS A 802 22.20 27.46 -14.12
CA CYS A 802 20.96 26.69 -14.19
C CYS A 802 21.08 25.57 -15.23
N ALA A 803 21.62 25.82 -16.42
CA ALA A 803 21.81 24.80 -17.45
C ALA A 803 22.69 23.63 -16.98
N GLU A 804 23.79 23.91 -16.26
CA GLU A 804 24.65 22.88 -15.66
C GLU A 804 23.89 22.01 -14.64
N ARG A 805 23.02 22.62 -13.82
CA ARG A 805 22.12 21.88 -12.91
C ARG A 805 21.11 21.03 -13.68
N TYR A 806 20.52 21.57 -14.75
CA TYR A 806 19.62 20.84 -15.63
C TYR A 806 20.29 19.58 -16.19
N VAL A 807 21.52 19.70 -16.72
CA VAL A 807 22.30 18.56 -17.20
C VAL A 807 22.48 17.53 -16.08
N SER A 808 22.96 17.95 -14.90
CA SER A 808 23.16 17.05 -13.77
C SER A 808 21.89 16.31 -13.35
N VAL A 809 20.76 17.01 -13.30
CA VAL A 809 19.47 16.45 -12.88
C VAL A 809 18.88 15.51 -13.94
N ILE A 810 18.87 15.93 -15.22
CA ILE A 810 18.39 15.10 -16.32
C ILE A 810 19.20 13.80 -16.39
N GLU A 811 20.53 13.89 -16.39
CA GLU A 811 21.38 12.69 -16.40
C GLU A 811 21.20 11.85 -15.14
N GLY A 812 21.01 12.48 -13.97
CA GLY A 812 20.67 11.80 -12.71
C GLY A 812 19.41 10.95 -12.83
N PHE A 813 18.32 11.49 -13.38
CA PHE A 813 17.05 10.78 -13.56
C PHE A 813 17.15 9.60 -14.54
N TYR A 814 17.98 9.71 -15.59
CA TYR A 814 18.22 8.63 -16.55
C TYR A 814 19.29 7.62 -16.12
N SER A 815 20.18 7.96 -15.18
CA SER A 815 21.31 7.11 -14.75
C SER A 815 20.91 5.95 -13.83
N LYS A 816 19.85 6.13 -13.02
CA LYS A 816 19.34 5.06 -12.15
C LYS A 816 18.35 4.20 -12.93
N PRO A 817 18.38 2.87 -12.77
CA PRO A 817 17.37 2.00 -13.36
C PRO A 817 16.00 2.34 -12.77
N SER A 818 15.23 3.15 -13.48
CA SER A 818 13.78 3.25 -13.29
C SER A 818 13.16 2.55 -14.50
N PRO A 819 12.96 1.23 -14.46
CA PRO A 819 12.20 0.56 -15.49
C PRO A 819 10.82 1.21 -15.63
N GLN A 820 10.56 1.77 -16.80
CA GLN A 820 9.23 2.27 -17.12
C GLN A 820 8.37 1.10 -17.59
N PRO A 821 7.05 1.09 -17.32
CA PRO A 821 6.18 0.02 -17.79
C PRO A 821 6.35 -0.25 -19.30
N HIS A 822 6.55 0.80 -20.09
CA HIS A 822 6.76 0.70 -21.53
C HIS A 822 8.01 -0.09 -21.93
N ASP A 823 9.13 0.07 -21.21
CA ASP A 823 10.37 -0.68 -21.48
C ASP A 823 10.16 -2.18 -21.26
N LEU A 824 9.52 -2.53 -20.15
CA LEU A 824 9.20 -3.91 -19.84
C LEU A 824 8.21 -4.47 -20.86
N ILE A 825 7.12 -3.75 -21.15
CA ILE A 825 6.10 -4.16 -22.13
C ILE A 825 6.76 -4.47 -23.48
N ARG A 826 7.59 -3.57 -24.01
CA ARG A 826 8.34 -3.79 -25.26
C ARG A 826 9.24 -5.01 -25.20
N THR A 827 9.88 -5.25 -24.05
CA THR A 827 10.76 -6.41 -23.87
C THR A 827 9.98 -7.72 -23.87
N ILE A 828 8.85 -7.77 -23.15
CA ILE A 828 8.08 -9.02 -22.97
C ILE A 828 7.19 -9.36 -24.18
N THR A 829 6.73 -8.38 -24.97
CA THR A 829 5.93 -8.67 -26.18
C THR A 829 6.70 -9.49 -27.20
N ASN A 830 8.04 -9.41 -27.23
CA ASN A 830 8.86 -10.26 -28.10
C ASN A 830 8.76 -11.77 -27.77
N PHE A 831 8.29 -12.11 -26.57
CA PHE A 831 8.16 -13.50 -26.09
C PHE A 831 6.72 -13.97 -26.07
N LEU A 832 5.75 -13.07 -26.19
CA LEU A 832 4.32 -13.41 -26.17
C LEU A 832 3.88 -13.94 -27.53
N GLY A 833 3.07 -15.00 -27.50
CA GLY A 833 2.41 -15.53 -28.68
C GLY A 833 1.19 -14.70 -29.10
N SER A 834 0.33 -15.27 -29.93
CA SER A 834 -0.91 -14.63 -30.40
C SER A 834 -2.16 -15.03 -29.60
N ASP A 835 -2.02 -15.57 -28.38
CA ASP A 835 -3.17 -15.93 -27.52
C ASP A 835 -3.61 -14.72 -26.69
N ASP A 836 -4.81 -14.21 -26.98
CA ASP A 836 -5.43 -13.07 -26.27
C ASP A 836 -5.52 -13.29 -24.74
N ASN A 837 -5.66 -14.53 -24.29
CA ASN A 837 -5.73 -14.83 -22.84
C ASN A 837 -4.39 -14.58 -22.14
N ASP A 838 -3.27 -14.84 -22.82
CA ASP A 838 -1.94 -14.58 -22.27
C ASP A 838 -1.69 -13.08 -22.16
N TYR A 839 -2.16 -12.26 -23.12
CA TYR A 839 -2.15 -10.80 -23.00
C TYR A 839 -2.95 -10.31 -21.78
N ILE A 840 -4.16 -10.81 -21.57
CA ILE A 840 -4.99 -10.43 -20.41
C ILE A 840 -4.28 -10.79 -19.10
N ARG A 841 -3.67 -11.98 -19.00
CA ARG A 841 -2.93 -12.42 -17.80
C ARG A 841 -1.71 -11.56 -17.53
N VAL A 842 -0.94 -11.22 -18.57
CA VAL A 842 0.20 -10.31 -18.45
C VAL A 842 -0.27 -8.93 -18.00
N CYS A 843 -1.30 -8.36 -18.63
CA CYS A 843 -1.87 -7.07 -18.23
C CYS A 843 -2.31 -7.06 -16.76
N LYS A 844 -3.01 -8.11 -16.29
CA LYS A 844 -3.37 -8.26 -14.87
C LYS A 844 -2.14 -8.30 -13.95
N SER A 845 -1.08 -9.02 -14.35
CA SER A 845 0.16 -9.07 -13.55
C SER A 845 0.92 -7.74 -13.53
N LEU A 846 0.95 -7.02 -14.67
CA LEU A 846 1.56 -5.69 -14.76
C LEU A 846 0.79 -4.69 -13.90
N ALA A 847 -0.55 -4.69 -13.95
CA ALA A 847 -1.37 -3.82 -13.10
C ALA A 847 -1.04 -4.00 -11.61
N LYS A 848 -0.89 -5.24 -11.13
CA LYS A 848 -0.49 -5.52 -9.74
C LYS A 848 0.93 -5.08 -9.39
N ASN A 849 1.85 -5.16 -10.36
CA ASN A 849 3.25 -4.84 -10.14
C ASN A 849 3.57 -3.36 -10.29
N PHE A 850 2.77 -2.59 -11.03
CA PHE A 850 3.02 -1.19 -11.34
C PHE A 850 2.06 -0.28 -10.56
N GLU A 851 2.40 -0.08 -9.30
CA GLU A 851 1.74 0.92 -8.46
C GLU A 851 1.91 2.33 -9.07
N PRO A 852 0.82 3.09 -9.29
CA PRO A 852 0.90 4.43 -9.81
C PRO A 852 1.35 5.38 -8.68
N ILE A 853 2.48 6.06 -8.88
CA ILE A 853 3.12 6.93 -7.89
C ILE A 853 3.28 8.33 -8.51
N PRO A 854 2.78 9.42 -7.88
CA PRO A 854 2.08 9.47 -6.60
C PRO A 854 0.63 9.00 -6.69
N ARG A 855 0.05 8.57 -5.57
CA ARG A 855 -1.39 8.30 -5.42
C ARG A 855 -1.85 8.54 -3.99
N LYS A 856 -3.16 8.75 -3.83
CA LYS A 856 -3.83 8.55 -2.53
C LYS A 856 -4.15 7.07 -2.35
N ARG A 857 -4.12 6.61 -1.09
CA ARG A 857 -4.53 5.25 -0.75
C ARG A 857 -6.03 5.10 -1.02
N LYS A 858 -6.50 3.88 -1.28
CA LYS A 858 -7.93 3.62 -1.51
C LYS A 858 -8.57 3.03 -0.27
N LEU A 859 -9.77 3.51 0.04
CA LEU A 859 -10.68 2.90 1.00
C LEU A 859 -11.85 2.30 0.21
N PHE A 860 -11.78 1.00 -0.03
CA PHE A 860 -12.82 0.24 -0.70
C PHE A 860 -13.96 -0.05 0.26
N ILE A 861 -15.19 0.33 -0.11
CA ILE A 861 -16.39 0.07 0.66
C ILE A 861 -17.27 -0.91 -0.09
N ASP A 862 -17.42 -2.12 0.44
CA ASP A 862 -18.25 -3.15 -0.17
C ASP A 862 -19.73 -2.84 0.02
N ILE A 863 -20.44 -2.68 -1.10
CA ILE A 863 -21.88 -2.42 -1.20
C ILE A 863 -22.58 -3.46 -2.08
N SER A 864 -22.00 -4.64 -2.17
CA SER A 864 -22.47 -5.72 -3.04
C SER A 864 -23.95 -6.09 -2.84
N GLU A 865 -24.51 -5.95 -1.63
CA GLU A 865 -25.94 -6.25 -1.40
C GLU A 865 -26.80 -5.16 -2.01
N LEU A 866 -26.49 -3.89 -1.77
CA LEU A 866 -27.21 -2.75 -2.34
C LEU A 866 -27.27 -2.79 -3.88
N ILE A 867 -26.24 -3.32 -4.54
CA ILE A 867 -26.21 -3.49 -6.00
C ILE A 867 -27.07 -4.68 -6.45
N GLN A 868 -26.99 -5.81 -5.77
CA GLN A 868 -27.65 -7.05 -6.19
C GLN A 868 -29.12 -7.12 -5.78
N ARG A 869 -29.41 -6.89 -4.49
CA ARG A 869 -30.77 -6.85 -3.93
C ARG A 869 -30.82 -5.77 -2.86
N ASP A 870 -31.50 -4.66 -3.14
CA ASP A 870 -31.84 -3.72 -2.08
C ASP A 870 -32.89 -4.38 -1.15
N ALA A 871 -32.40 -5.13 -0.16
CA ALA A 871 -33.25 -5.89 0.77
C ALA A 871 -34.10 -4.99 1.67
N LYS A 872 -33.85 -3.67 1.66
CA LYS A 872 -34.54 -2.67 2.50
C LYS A 872 -34.65 -3.14 3.96
N SER A 873 -33.55 -3.66 4.49
CA SER A 873 -33.43 -4.03 5.90
C SER A 873 -32.80 -2.88 6.71
N GLY A 874 -32.78 -3.03 8.03
CA GLY A 874 -32.08 -2.09 8.91
C GLY A 874 -30.60 -1.95 8.55
N ILE A 875 -29.95 -3.03 8.12
CA ILE A 875 -28.54 -3.03 7.70
C ILE A 875 -28.35 -2.15 6.46
N GLN A 876 -29.14 -2.32 5.41
CA GLN A 876 -29.00 -1.50 4.19
C GLN A 876 -29.29 -0.01 4.44
N ARG A 877 -30.09 0.33 5.46
CA ARG A 877 -30.21 1.72 5.92
C ARG A 877 -28.89 2.24 6.48
N VAL A 878 -28.22 1.48 7.37
CA VAL A 878 -26.89 1.83 7.90
C VAL A 878 -25.89 2.02 6.76
N VAL A 879 -25.81 1.08 5.82
CA VAL A 879 -24.88 1.13 4.68
C VAL A 879 -25.07 2.43 3.89
N ARG A 880 -26.31 2.80 3.55
CA ARG A 880 -26.62 4.05 2.82
C ARG A 880 -26.20 5.30 3.59
N GLU A 881 -26.49 5.38 4.88
CA GLU A 881 -26.13 6.54 5.68
C GLU A 881 -24.62 6.71 5.81
N VAL A 882 -23.88 5.61 5.99
CA VAL A 882 -22.41 5.62 6.04
C VAL A 882 -21.82 6.07 4.70
N ILE A 883 -22.25 5.51 3.57
CA ILE A 883 -21.71 5.91 2.26
C ILE A 883 -22.08 7.35 1.90
N ASN A 884 -23.30 7.82 2.21
CA ASN A 884 -23.71 9.22 1.98
C ASN A 884 -22.75 10.20 2.66
N ASN A 885 -22.34 9.91 3.90
CA ASN A 885 -21.39 10.74 4.63
C ASN A 885 -19.96 10.61 4.08
N LEU A 886 -19.52 9.40 3.73
CA LEU A 886 -18.16 9.13 3.21
C LEU A 886 -17.87 9.76 1.85
N LEU A 887 -18.85 9.76 0.93
CA LEU A 887 -18.68 10.34 -0.40
C LEU A 887 -18.56 11.87 -0.35
N ILE A 888 -19.16 12.51 0.65
CA ILE A 888 -19.09 13.97 0.86
C ILE A 888 -17.84 14.35 1.67
N LYS A 889 -17.54 13.59 2.73
CA LYS A 889 -16.42 13.82 3.64
C LYS A 889 -15.49 12.60 3.66
N SER A 890 -14.67 12.49 2.61
CA SER A 890 -13.65 11.42 2.52
C SER A 890 -12.49 11.66 3.49
N PRO A 891 -11.85 10.60 4.03
CA PRO A 891 -10.67 10.74 4.88
C PRO A 891 -9.51 11.38 4.11
N LYS A 892 -8.70 12.23 4.77
CA LYS A 892 -7.69 13.08 4.11
C LYS A 892 -6.73 12.31 3.19
N ASP A 893 -6.23 11.17 3.64
CA ASP A 893 -5.19 10.40 2.95
C ASP A 893 -5.76 9.25 2.08
N TYR A 894 -7.10 9.14 2.00
CA TYR A 894 -7.79 8.07 1.30
C TYR A 894 -8.80 8.59 0.28
N ASN A 895 -8.76 8.04 -0.93
CA ASN A 895 -9.86 8.12 -1.88
C ASN A 895 -10.85 6.99 -1.58
N VAL A 896 -12.11 7.35 -1.28
CA VAL A 896 -13.19 6.37 -1.07
C VAL A 896 -13.63 5.81 -2.42
N GLU A 897 -13.66 4.48 -2.54
CA GLU A 897 -14.14 3.76 -3.73
C GLU A 897 -15.23 2.79 -3.29
N LEU A 898 -16.44 2.95 -3.82
CA LEU A 898 -17.48 1.95 -3.63
C LEU A 898 -17.16 0.75 -4.51
N VAL A 899 -17.35 -0.47 -3.99
CA VAL A 899 -17.07 -1.70 -4.72
C VAL A 899 -18.19 -2.71 -4.56
N TYR A 900 -18.30 -3.62 -5.53
CA TYR A 900 -19.21 -4.75 -5.47
C TYR A 900 -18.62 -6.00 -6.12
N ALA A 901 -19.13 -7.17 -5.75
CA ALA A 901 -18.85 -8.46 -6.38
C ALA A 901 -20.17 -9.22 -6.58
N THR A 902 -20.14 -10.25 -7.43
CA THR A 902 -21.19 -11.25 -7.58
C THR A 902 -20.62 -12.63 -7.23
N ASN A 903 -21.48 -13.66 -7.13
CA ASN A 903 -21.02 -15.02 -6.85
C ASN A 903 -20.14 -15.59 -7.98
N ASP A 904 -20.37 -15.14 -9.21
CA ASP A 904 -19.68 -15.66 -10.41
C ASP A 904 -18.50 -14.78 -10.85
N SER A 905 -18.30 -13.61 -10.23
CA SER A 905 -17.22 -12.70 -10.60
C SER A 905 -15.87 -13.10 -9.99
N ASP A 906 -14.78 -12.87 -10.73
CA ASP A 906 -13.41 -13.00 -10.22
C ASP A 906 -12.98 -11.69 -9.53
N GLY A 907 -13.33 -11.55 -8.26
CA GLY A 907 -13.06 -10.38 -7.43
C GLY A 907 -14.10 -9.27 -7.51
N PHE A 908 -13.67 -8.06 -7.15
CA PHE A 908 -14.52 -6.89 -6.97
C PHE A 908 -14.39 -5.89 -8.13
N PHE A 909 -15.46 -5.15 -8.37
CA PHE A 909 -15.61 -4.11 -9.37
C PHE A 909 -15.90 -2.77 -8.69
N ASN A 910 -15.46 -1.67 -9.28
CA ASN A 910 -15.88 -0.34 -8.86
C ASN A 910 -17.41 -0.19 -9.01
N ALA A 911 -18.05 0.54 -8.09
CA ALA A 911 -19.47 0.90 -8.13
C ALA A 911 -19.65 2.42 -8.33
N ARG A 912 -18.89 3.01 -9.26
CA ARG A 912 -18.87 4.48 -9.45
C ARG A 912 -20.17 5.00 -10.01
N LYS A 913 -20.84 4.24 -10.88
CA LYS A 913 -22.19 4.61 -11.35
C LYS A 913 -23.19 4.73 -10.21
N TYR A 914 -23.09 3.83 -9.23
CA TYR A 914 -23.90 3.90 -8.01
C TYR A 914 -23.53 5.12 -7.15
N GLY A 915 -22.24 5.45 -7.03
CA GLY A 915 -21.77 6.68 -6.38
C GLY A 915 -22.34 7.95 -7.02
N CYS A 916 -22.35 8.03 -8.36
CA CYS A 916 -22.97 9.14 -9.08
C CYS A 916 -24.47 9.28 -8.77
N LYS A 917 -25.19 8.14 -8.71
CA LYS A 917 -26.61 8.11 -8.35
C LYS A 917 -26.86 8.64 -6.93
N ILE A 918 -26.01 8.27 -5.96
CA ILE A 918 -26.11 8.76 -4.58
C ILE A 918 -25.93 10.27 -4.51
N LEU A 919 -24.90 10.78 -5.19
CA LEU A 919 -24.56 12.21 -5.18
C LEU A 919 -25.44 13.05 -6.11
N ASN A 920 -26.37 12.43 -6.84
CA ASN A 920 -27.22 13.04 -7.85
C ASN A 920 -26.42 13.83 -8.92
N ILE A 921 -25.37 13.20 -9.45
CA ILE A 921 -24.51 13.75 -10.51
C ILE A 921 -24.51 12.85 -11.75
N PRO A 922 -24.15 13.38 -12.95
CA PRO A 922 -24.05 12.57 -14.16
C PRO A 922 -23.04 11.41 -14.04
N ASP A 923 -23.34 10.27 -14.67
CA ASP A 923 -22.54 9.03 -14.60
C ASP A 923 -21.78 8.67 -15.90
N HIS A 924 -21.93 9.46 -16.96
CA HIS A 924 -21.26 9.27 -18.26
C HIS A 924 -19.72 9.18 -18.21
N TRP A 925 -19.08 9.71 -17.15
CA TRP A 925 -17.64 9.59 -16.91
C TRP A 925 -17.25 8.35 -16.09
N ALA A 926 -18.21 7.74 -15.40
CA ALA A 926 -18.01 6.68 -14.43
C ALA A 926 -17.99 5.30 -15.11
N GLU A 927 -16.93 4.55 -14.82
CA GLU A 927 -16.73 3.18 -15.30
C GLU A 927 -16.56 2.23 -14.12
N ASP A 928 -17.31 1.13 -14.17
CA ASP A 928 -17.31 0.05 -13.19
C ASP A 928 -16.39 -1.07 -13.69
N ASN A 929 -15.08 -0.91 -13.45
CA ASN A 929 -14.03 -1.83 -13.86
C ASN A 929 -13.62 -2.75 -12.70
N PRO A 930 -12.95 -3.89 -12.95
CA PRO A 930 -12.27 -4.63 -11.90
C PRO A 930 -11.34 -3.71 -11.09
N ILE A 931 -11.30 -3.87 -9.78
CA ILE A 931 -10.50 -2.99 -8.93
C ILE A 931 -9.00 -3.29 -9.04
N ASP A 932 -8.21 -2.23 -9.15
CA ASP A 932 -6.77 -2.27 -8.86
C ASP A 932 -6.53 -1.85 -7.41
N TYR A 933 -5.76 -2.65 -6.68
CA TYR A 933 -5.38 -2.43 -5.29
C TYR A 933 -3.87 -2.56 -5.12
N TYR A 934 -3.34 -1.88 -4.11
CA TYR A 934 -1.91 -1.82 -3.81
C TYR A 934 -1.68 -1.88 -2.29
N PRO A 935 -0.45 -2.19 -1.83
CA PRO A 935 -0.13 -2.18 -0.41
C PRO A 935 -0.57 -0.89 0.30
N GLY A 936 -1.14 -1.01 1.49
CA GLY A 936 -1.65 0.11 2.29
C GLY A 936 -3.07 0.58 1.95
N ASP A 937 -3.70 0.02 0.92
CA ASP A 937 -5.15 0.18 0.70
C ASP A 937 -5.95 -0.55 1.78
N VAL A 938 -7.21 -0.15 1.95
CA VAL A 938 -8.13 -0.73 2.95
C VAL A 938 -9.39 -1.22 2.25
N PHE A 939 -9.83 -2.43 2.59
CA PHE A 939 -11.13 -2.96 2.20
C PHE A 939 -12.03 -3.05 3.44
N LEU A 940 -13.22 -2.44 3.37
CA LEU A 940 -14.25 -2.51 4.40
C LEU A 940 -15.49 -3.22 3.85
N GLY A 941 -15.68 -4.45 4.32
CA GLY A 941 -16.93 -5.20 4.17
C GLY A 941 -18.02 -4.59 5.04
N LEU A 942 -18.71 -3.58 4.51
CA LEU A 942 -19.74 -2.83 5.23
C LEU A 942 -21.10 -3.52 5.17
N ASP A 943 -21.44 -4.12 4.02
CA ASP A 943 -22.68 -4.88 3.84
C ASP A 943 -22.59 -6.30 4.42
N LEU A 944 -23.74 -6.88 4.79
CA LEU A 944 -23.79 -8.24 5.33
C LEU A 944 -24.04 -9.26 4.22
N GLN A 945 -22.98 -9.93 3.77
CA GLN A 945 -23.07 -10.90 2.68
C GLN A 945 -22.22 -12.16 2.87
N PRO A 946 -22.72 -13.15 3.62
CA PRO A 946 -22.02 -14.42 3.84
C PRO A 946 -21.58 -15.13 2.55
N GLU A 947 -22.44 -15.19 1.53
CA GLU A 947 -22.17 -15.91 0.27
C GLU A 947 -21.10 -15.23 -0.60
N ILE A 948 -21.06 -13.89 -0.62
CA ILE A 948 -20.04 -13.14 -1.36
C ILE A 948 -18.69 -13.28 -0.66
N VAL A 949 -18.63 -13.19 0.67
CA VAL A 949 -17.40 -13.47 1.41
C VAL A 949 -16.94 -14.91 1.19
N ARG A 950 -17.87 -15.86 1.10
CA ARG A 950 -17.55 -17.26 0.84
C ARG A 950 -16.92 -17.45 -0.54
N SER A 951 -17.56 -16.93 -1.59
CA SER A 951 -17.11 -17.06 -2.99
C SER A 951 -15.81 -16.27 -3.26
N GLN A 952 -15.67 -15.08 -2.66
CA GLN A 952 -14.52 -14.21 -2.85
C GLN A 952 -13.39 -14.42 -1.83
N TYR A 953 -13.49 -15.41 -0.94
CA TYR A 953 -12.51 -15.64 0.14
C TYR A 953 -11.06 -15.74 -0.37
N LYS A 954 -10.84 -16.48 -1.47
CA LYS A 954 -9.50 -16.61 -2.07
C LYS A 954 -8.97 -15.26 -2.53
N LYS A 955 -9.82 -14.42 -3.14
CA LYS A 955 -9.43 -13.10 -3.63
C LYS A 955 -9.14 -12.12 -2.48
N LEU A 956 -9.94 -12.15 -1.42
CA LEU A 956 -9.70 -11.35 -0.22
C LEU A 956 -8.39 -11.74 0.49
N LYS A 957 -8.06 -13.04 0.53
CA LYS A 957 -6.77 -13.51 1.03
C LYS A 957 -5.60 -13.07 0.16
N GLU A 958 -5.75 -13.10 -1.17
CA GLU A 958 -4.76 -12.55 -2.11
C GLU A 958 -4.53 -11.06 -1.85
N MET A 959 -5.60 -10.26 -1.73
CA MET A 959 -5.52 -8.83 -1.39
C MET A 959 -4.79 -8.61 -0.06
N GLN A 960 -5.10 -9.40 0.99
CA GLN A 960 -4.41 -9.34 2.28
C GLN A 960 -2.91 -9.67 2.15
N ASN A 961 -2.58 -10.72 1.40
CA ASN A 961 -1.20 -11.13 1.16
C ASN A 961 -0.42 -10.05 0.39
N ASP A 962 -1.07 -9.38 -0.55
CA ASP A 962 -0.54 -8.25 -1.32
C ASP A 962 -0.48 -6.93 -0.50
N GLY A 963 -0.94 -6.93 0.76
CA GLY A 963 -0.77 -5.82 1.70
C GLY A 963 -1.97 -4.89 1.84
N VAL A 964 -3.16 -5.31 1.38
CA VAL A 964 -4.43 -4.62 1.65
C VAL A 964 -4.93 -4.99 3.04
N HIS A 965 -5.36 -4.00 3.83
CA HIS A 965 -5.99 -4.26 5.12
C HIS A 965 -7.47 -4.63 4.93
N ILE A 966 -7.85 -5.86 5.26
CA ILE A 966 -9.22 -6.36 5.12
C ILE A 966 -9.95 -6.27 6.47
N SER A 967 -11.03 -5.49 6.51
CA SER A 967 -11.89 -5.30 7.67
C SER A 967 -13.36 -5.58 7.35
N TYR A 968 -14.11 -6.13 8.31
CA TYR A 968 -15.56 -6.36 8.16
C TYR A 968 -16.35 -5.70 9.30
N VAL A 969 -17.58 -5.29 9.00
CA VAL A 969 -18.54 -4.84 10.02
C VAL A 969 -19.38 -6.04 10.47
N VAL A 970 -19.48 -6.23 11.79
CA VAL A 970 -20.35 -7.26 12.38
C VAL A 970 -21.50 -6.60 13.10
N TYR A 971 -22.71 -6.91 12.65
CA TYR A 971 -23.94 -6.35 13.19
C TYR A 971 -24.42 -7.08 14.44
N ASP A 972 -24.40 -8.42 14.43
CA ASP A 972 -24.71 -9.25 15.58
C ASP A 972 -24.24 -10.72 15.39
N LEU A 973 -24.26 -11.50 16.47
CA LEU A 973 -23.96 -12.95 16.49
C LEU A 973 -25.24 -13.79 16.70
N LEU A 974 -26.43 -13.20 16.56
CA LEU A 974 -27.70 -13.82 16.95
C LEU A 974 -28.01 -15.11 16.16
N PRO A 975 -27.73 -15.23 14.84
CA PRO A 975 -27.92 -16.49 14.12
C PRO A 975 -27.15 -17.67 14.71
N VAL A 976 -26.04 -17.40 15.40
CA VAL A 976 -25.20 -18.43 16.05
C VAL A 976 -25.61 -18.65 17.51
N ASN A 977 -25.86 -17.57 18.25
CA ASN A 977 -26.16 -17.61 19.69
C ASN A 977 -27.61 -17.99 19.99
N GLN A 978 -28.55 -17.69 19.09
CA GLN A 978 -29.99 -17.95 19.24
C GLN A 978 -30.60 -18.58 17.97
N PRO A 979 -30.08 -19.71 17.50
CA PRO A 979 -30.47 -20.31 16.22
C PRO A 979 -31.96 -20.66 16.13
N GLN A 980 -32.63 -20.88 17.26
CA GLN A 980 -34.07 -21.15 17.33
C GLN A 980 -34.97 -20.02 16.81
N HIS A 981 -34.44 -18.79 16.69
CA HIS A 981 -35.18 -17.63 16.18
C HIS A 981 -34.92 -17.34 14.69
N PHE A 982 -34.11 -18.17 14.02
CA PHE A 982 -33.72 -18.01 12.63
C PHE A 982 -34.10 -19.25 11.82
N PHE A 983 -34.17 -19.09 10.50
CA PHE A 983 -34.49 -20.19 9.59
C PHE A 983 -33.41 -21.30 9.62
N PRO A 984 -33.77 -22.57 9.36
CA PRO A 984 -32.81 -23.67 9.32
C PRO A 984 -31.64 -23.39 8.37
N GLY A 985 -30.41 -23.68 8.80
CA GLY A 985 -29.18 -23.42 8.03
C GLY A 985 -28.48 -22.09 8.36
N ALA A 986 -29.16 -21.14 9.03
CA ALA A 986 -28.58 -19.84 9.34
C ALA A 986 -27.34 -19.95 10.25
N LYS A 987 -27.35 -20.84 11.25
CA LYS A 987 -26.22 -21.05 12.16
C LYS A 987 -24.97 -21.50 11.41
N GLU A 988 -25.12 -22.47 10.51
CA GLU A 988 -24.03 -23.03 9.73
C GLU A 988 -23.42 -21.98 8.80
N THR A 989 -24.26 -21.22 8.08
CA THR A 989 -23.82 -20.14 7.20
C THR A 989 -23.06 -19.04 7.96
N TYR A 990 -23.57 -18.61 9.12
CA TYR A 990 -22.91 -17.55 9.90
C TYR A 990 -21.64 -18.04 10.59
N ASN A 991 -21.58 -19.29 11.06
CA ASN A 991 -20.34 -19.86 11.58
C ASN A 991 -19.25 -19.94 10.50
N GLU A 992 -19.60 -20.35 9.27
CA GLU A 992 -18.66 -20.32 8.15
C GLU A 992 -18.19 -18.89 7.87
N TRP A 993 -19.12 -17.92 7.85
CA TRP A 993 -18.80 -16.50 7.66
C TRP A 993 -17.87 -15.96 8.74
N PHE A 994 -18.16 -16.20 10.03
CA PHE A 994 -17.30 -15.78 11.14
C PHE A 994 -15.92 -16.40 11.04
N SER A 995 -15.80 -17.69 10.71
CA SER A 995 -14.51 -18.36 10.53
C SER A 995 -13.64 -17.70 9.44
N LYS A 996 -14.26 -17.19 8.37
CA LYS A 996 -13.59 -16.48 7.28
C LYS A 996 -13.21 -15.07 7.69
N ILE A 997 -14.15 -14.24 8.17
CA ILE A 997 -13.87 -12.83 8.45
C ILE A 997 -12.88 -12.64 9.61
N THR A 998 -12.89 -13.55 10.59
CA THR A 998 -11.96 -13.51 11.73
C THR A 998 -10.54 -13.97 11.36
N SER A 999 -10.34 -14.50 10.15
CA SER A 999 -9.01 -14.80 9.60
C SER A 999 -8.35 -13.60 8.93
N PHE A 1000 -9.07 -12.48 8.79
CA PHE A 1000 -8.55 -11.24 8.20
C PHE A 1000 -7.91 -10.31 9.25
N ASN A 1001 -7.70 -9.04 8.92
CA ASN A 1001 -6.94 -8.10 9.76
C ASN A 1001 -7.78 -7.56 10.93
N SER A 1002 -9.02 -7.14 10.67
CA SER A 1002 -9.87 -6.57 11.73
C SER A 1002 -11.37 -6.77 11.53
N VAL A 1003 -12.12 -6.60 12.61
CA VAL A 1003 -13.57 -6.50 12.62
C VAL A 1003 -13.98 -5.28 13.44
N VAL A 1004 -15.00 -4.55 12.97
CA VAL A 1004 -15.62 -3.46 13.72
C VAL A 1004 -17.09 -3.80 13.98
N CYS A 1005 -17.45 -3.93 15.24
CA CYS A 1005 -18.82 -4.26 15.63
C CYS A 1005 -19.67 -3.01 15.82
N ILE A 1006 -20.99 -3.10 15.65
CA ILE A 1006 -21.91 -1.96 15.83
C ILE A 1006 -22.20 -1.61 17.31
N SER A 1007 -21.61 -2.36 18.25
CA SER A 1007 -21.66 -2.12 19.68
C SER A 1007 -20.48 -2.81 20.38
N ASN A 1008 -20.12 -2.34 21.57
CA ASN A 1008 -19.11 -2.99 22.40
C ASN A 1008 -19.60 -4.34 22.92
N THR A 1009 -20.91 -4.49 23.15
CA THR A 1009 -21.56 -5.77 23.50
C THR A 1009 -21.27 -6.81 22.41
N VAL A 1010 -21.55 -6.51 21.15
CA VAL A 1010 -21.28 -7.43 20.02
C VAL A 1010 -19.78 -7.69 19.87
N ALA A 1011 -18.93 -6.68 20.10
CA ALA A 1011 -17.47 -6.87 20.10
C ALA A 1011 -17.01 -7.87 21.17
N ASN A 1012 -17.58 -7.81 22.38
CA ASN A 1012 -17.28 -8.75 23.46
C ASN A 1012 -17.78 -10.16 23.15
N GLU A 1013 -18.97 -10.30 22.59
CA GLU A 1013 -19.49 -11.59 22.13
C GLU A 1013 -18.59 -12.20 21.05
N LEU A 1014 -18.14 -11.40 20.08
CA LEU A 1014 -17.22 -11.87 19.05
C LEU A 1014 -15.85 -12.26 19.61
N ARG A 1015 -15.30 -11.50 20.56
CA ARG A 1015 -14.05 -11.87 21.25
C ARG A 1015 -14.17 -13.23 21.94
N ALA A 1016 -15.28 -13.48 22.63
CA ALA A 1016 -15.55 -14.77 23.25
C ALA A 1016 -15.65 -15.90 22.19
N TRP A 1017 -16.38 -15.66 21.10
CA TRP A 1017 -16.50 -16.62 20.00
C TRP A 1017 -15.13 -16.95 19.37
N VAL A 1018 -14.28 -15.95 19.14
CA VAL A 1018 -12.93 -16.14 18.57
C VAL A 1018 -12.02 -16.92 19.51
N ALA A 1019 -12.07 -16.63 20.82
CA ALA A 1019 -11.28 -17.36 21.80
C ALA A 1019 -11.61 -18.86 21.83
N GLU A 1020 -12.88 -19.21 21.62
CA GLU A 1020 -13.35 -20.60 21.61
C GLU A 1020 -13.12 -21.29 20.25
N ASN A 1021 -13.44 -20.61 19.13
CA ASN A 1021 -13.53 -21.24 17.81
C ASN A 1021 -12.33 -20.97 16.89
N ALA A 1022 -11.55 -19.91 17.15
CA ALA A 1022 -10.41 -19.50 16.33
C ALA A 1022 -9.24 -18.96 17.18
N PRO A 1023 -8.72 -19.74 18.15
CA PRO A 1023 -7.73 -19.24 19.13
C PRO A 1023 -6.44 -18.74 18.49
N ASN A 1024 -6.02 -19.32 17.36
CA ASN A 1024 -4.83 -18.88 16.62
C ASN A 1024 -4.98 -17.47 16.03
N ASN A 1025 -6.20 -17.01 15.76
CA ASN A 1025 -6.47 -15.68 15.20
C ASN A 1025 -6.53 -14.60 16.29
N SER A 1026 -6.75 -14.97 17.55
CA SER A 1026 -6.96 -14.03 18.67
C SER A 1026 -5.84 -13.00 18.87
N LYS A 1027 -4.60 -13.36 18.50
CA LYS A 1027 -3.43 -12.46 18.61
C LYS A 1027 -3.29 -11.48 17.45
N ARG A 1028 -3.93 -11.75 16.30
CA ARG A 1028 -3.75 -11.00 15.05
C ARG A 1028 -4.97 -10.18 14.67
N LEU A 1029 -6.15 -10.68 15.04
CA LEU A 1029 -7.41 -10.03 14.73
C LEU A 1029 -7.65 -8.85 15.69
N SER A 1030 -7.73 -7.65 15.12
CA SER A 1030 -8.18 -6.48 15.89
C SER A 1030 -9.72 -6.42 15.89
N ILE A 1031 -10.33 -6.36 17.08
CA ILE A 1031 -11.79 -6.21 17.24
C ILE A 1031 -12.07 -4.88 17.92
N ASP A 1032 -12.70 -3.96 17.21
CA ASP A 1032 -13.14 -2.65 17.72
C ASP A 1032 -14.67 -2.50 17.56
N TYR A 1033 -15.22 -1.35 17.93
CA TYR A 1033 -16.64 -1.06 17.77
C TYR A 1033 -16.91 0.42 17.41
N PHE A 1034 -18.10 0.66 16.87
CA PHE A 1034 -18.68 1.98 16.70
C PHE A 1034 -20.17 1.92 17.01
N HIS A 1035 -20.79 3.05 17.33
CA HIS A 1035 -22.23 3.12 17.55
C HIS A 1035 -22.94 3.60 16.30
N LEU A 1036 -24.14 3.09 16.04
CA LEU A 1036 -24.99 3.57 14.95
C LEU A 1036 -25.51 4.96 15.28
N GLY A 1037 -25.68 5.78 14.24
CA GLY A 1037 -26.21 7.13 14.37
C GLY A 1037 -27.68 7.25 14.00
N ALA A 1038 -28.22 8.46 14.14
CA ALA A 1038 -29.51 8.86 13.59
C ALA A 1038 -29.43 10.29 13.04
N ASN A 1039 -30.30 10.70 12.12
CA ASN A 1039 -30.38 12.10 11.68
C ASN A 1039 -31.50 12.81 12.45
N PRO A 1040 -31.34 14.08 12.88
CA PRO A 1040 -32.43 14.83 13.50
C PRO A 1040 -33.64 14.86 12.56
N ALA A 1041 -34.85 14.66 13.08
CA ALA A 1041 -36.07 14.65 12.26
C ALA A 1041 -36.22 15.98 11.50
N VAL A 1042 -36.11 15.94 10.17
CA VAL A 1042 -36.33 17.11 9.31
C VAL A 1042 -37.82 17.18 8.99
N ARG A 1043 -38.50 18.22 9.49
CA ARG A 1043 -39.90 18.49 9.13
C ARG A 1043 -40.00 18.89 7.67
N THR A 1044 -40.33 17.94 6.80
CA THR A 1044 -40.91 18.28 5.50
C THR A 1044 -42.41 18.45 5.67
N SER A 1045 -42.93 19.62 5.31
CA SER A 1045 -44.37 19.90 5.25
C SER A 1045 -45.01 18.97 4.21
N ALA A 1046 -45.53 17.83 4.63
CA ALA A 1046 -46.31 16.95 3.77
C ALA A 1046 -47.69 17.56 3.51
N ASN A 1047 -48.17 17.39 2.28
CA ASN A 1047 -49.52 17.73 1.87
C ASN A 1047 -50.53 16.94 2.71
N LYS A 1048 -51.27 17.67 3.55
CA LYS A 1048 -52.42 17.18 4.30
C LYS A 1048 -53.60 17.03 3.36
N ASP A 1049 -53.83 15.83 2.83
CA ASP A 1049 -55.08 15.50 2.12
C ASP A 1049 -55.50 14.06 2.46
N SER A 1050 -55.87 13.82 3.72
CA SER A 1050 -56.69 12.65 4.09
C SER A 1050 -57.34 12.87 5.47
N ASP A 1051 -58.66 13.07 5.49
CA ASP A 1051 -59.45 13.24 6.73
C ASP A 1051 -59.43 11.97 7.62
N ASP A 1052 -59.13 10.80 7.04
CA ASP A 1052 -59.05 9.52 7.77
C ASP A 1052 -57.79 9.40 8.62
N LEU A 1053 -56.66 9.96 8.17
CA LEU A 1053 -55.39 9.92 8.91
C LEU A 1053 -55.42 10.84 10.14
N ASP A 1054 -55.99 12.03 9.99
CA ASP A 1054 -56.14 12.99 11.11
C ASP A 1054 -57.03 12.44 12.24
N ASN A 1055 -58.09 11.70 11.89
CA ASN A 1055 -58.96 11.02 12.85
C ASN A 1055 -58.24 9.87 13.57
N LEU A 1056 -57.44 9.08 12.85
CA LEU A 1056 -56.62 8.01 13.42
C LEU A 1056 -55.55 8.56 14.38
N ILE A 1057 -54.80 9.57 13.96
CA ILE A 1057 -53.79 10.26 14.79
C ILE A 1057 -54.42 10.84 16.05
N SER A 1058 -55.59 11.48 15.92
CA SER A 1058 -56.33 12.03 17.07
C SER A 1058 -56.78 10.93 18.05
N SER A 1059 -57.16 9.76 17.55
CA SER A 1059 -57.54 8.60 18.39
C SER A 1059 -56.35 8.02 19.18
N LEU A 1060 -55.16 8.00 18.58
CA LEU A 1060 -53.93 7.53 19.21
C LEU A 1060 -53.41 8.52 20.26
N LYS A 1061 -53.55 9.82 20.02
CA LYS A 1061 -53.05 10.89 20.91
C LYS A 1061 -53.81 11.00 22.24
N ASN A 1062 -55.10 10.65 22.26
CA ASN A 1062 -55.95 10.84 23.44
C ASN A 1062 -55.85 9.71 24.49
N LYS A 1063 -55.02 8.69 24.25
CA LYS A 1063 -54.86 7.52 25.13
C LYS A 1063 -53.38 7.20 25.37
N ASN A 1064 -53.10 6.38 26.37
CA ASN A 1064 -51.75 5.84 26.56
C ASN A 1064 -51.43 4.86 25.43
N THR A 1065 -50.69 5.34 24.43
CA THR A 1065 -50.31 4.59 23.23
C THR A 1065 -48.90 4.04 23.34
N PHE A 1066 -48.76 2.72 23.29
CA PHE A 1066 -47.47 2.04 23.33
C PHE A 1066 -47.06 1.61 21.93
N LEU A 1067 -45.89 2.05 21.51
CA LEU A 1067 -45.34 1.83 20.19
C LEU A 1067 -44.33 0.69 20.19
N VAL A 1068 -44.33 -0.14 19.16
CA VAL A 1068 -43.29 -1.12 18.86
C VAL A 1068 -42.83 -0.90 17.43
N VAL A 1069 -41.55 -0.58 17.23
CA VAL A 1069 -40.97 -0.36 15.89
C VAL A 1069 -39.96 -1.45 15.60
N SER A 1070 -40.36 -2.48 14.85
CA SER A 1070 -39.46 -3.52 14.35
C SER A 1070 -40.14 -4.41 13.30
N THR A 1071 -39.34 -5.10 12.48
CA THR A 1071 -39.86 -6.19 11.63
C THR A 1071 -40.42 -7.29 12.54
N ILE A 1072 -41.60 -7.84 12.19
CA ILE A 1072 -42.26 -8.87 12.99
C ILE A 1072 -41.53 -10.20 12.81
N GLU A 1073 -40.78 -10.62 13.83
CA GLU A 1073 -40.00 -11.86 13.86
C GLU A 1073 -39.93 -12.44 15.30
N PRO A 1074 -39.60 -13.73 15.49
CA PRO A 1074 -39.75 -14.43 16.77
C PRO A 1074 -38.98 -13.77 17.93
N ARG A 1075 -37.73 -13.37 17.72
CA ARG A 1075 -36.88 -12.78 18.77
C ARG A 1075 -37.36 -11.42 19.28
N LYS A 1076 -38.18 -10.70 18.50
CA LYS A 1076 -38.69 -9.37 18.87
C LYS A 1076 -39.87 -9.45 19.85
N GLN A 1077 -40.39 -10.67 20.09
CA GLN A 1077 -41.41 -10.95 21.08
C GLN A 1077 -42.75 -10.21 20.86
N HIS A 1078 -43.11 -9.89 19.61
CA HIS A 1078 -44.43 -9.32 19.28
C HIS A 1078 -45.60 -10.18 19.78
N ALA A 1079 -45.44 -11.51 19.77
CA ALA A 1079 -46.43 -12.43 20.32
C ALA A 1079 -46.65 -12.24 21.83
N GLU A 1080 -45.57 -12.07 22.60
CA GLU A 1080 -45.65 -11.85 24.05
C GLU A 1080 -46.15 -10.44 24.39
N ILE A 1081 -45.78 -9.43 23.59
CA ILE A 1081 -46.35 -8.09 23.73
C ILE A 1081 -47.87 -8.15 23.48
N LEU A 1082 -48.32 -8.80 22.40
CA LEU A 1082 -49.75 -8.92 22.12
C LEU A 1082 -50.49 -9.66 23.24
N LYS A 1083 -49.93 -10.76 23.77
CA LYS A 1083 -50.50 -11.46 24.94
C LYS A 1083 -50.57 -10.58 26.19
N ALA A 1084 -49.55 -9.76 26.43
CA ALA A 1084 -49.55 -8.80 27.54
C ALA A 1084 -50.70 -7.79 27.39
N PHE A 1085 -50.89 -7.24 26.19
CA PHE A 1085 -51.99 -6.30 25.92
C PHE A 1085 -53.37 -6.98 25.95
N GLU A 1086 -53.49 -8.23 25.49
CA GLU A 1086 -54.70 -9.04 25.68
C GLU A 1086 -55.08 -9.11 27.17
N GLN A 1087 -54.11 -9.35 28.06
CA GLN A 1087 -54.33 -9.33 29.51
C GLN A 1087 -54.72 -7.93 30.03
N LEU A 1088 -54.06 -6.87 29.58
CA LEU A 1088 -54.39 -5.50 30.00
C LEU A 1088 -55.80 -5.08 29.57
N TRP A 1089 -56.22 -5.44 28.35
CA TRP A 1089 -57.57 -5.18 27.87
C TRP A 1089 -58.62 -6.01 28.61
N LEU A 1090 -58.31 -7.27 28.99
CA LEU A 1090 -59.17 -8.09 29.84
C LEU A 1090 -59.34 -7.50 31.25
N GLU A 1091 -58.31 -6.82 31.77
CA GLU A 1091 -58.35 -6.07 33.03
C GLU A 1091 -59.01 -4.69 32.90
N ASN A 1092 -59.58 -4.35 31.74
CA ASN A 1092 -60.20 -3.06 31.41
C ASN A 1092 -59.24 -1.84 31.47
N LEU A 1093 -57.93 -2.03 31.23
CA LEU A 1093 -57.04 -0.89 31.01
C LEU A 1093 -57.25 -0.29 29.61
N ASP A 1094 -57.48 1.02 29.56
CA ASP A 1094 -57.65 1.77 28.30
C ASP A 1094 -56.29 2.20 27.72
N VAL A 1095 -55.61 1.25 27.07
CA VAL A 1095 -54.30 1.45 26.42
C VAL A 1095 -54.35 1.04 24.96
N ASN A 1096 -53.58 1.72 24.12
CA ASN A 1096 -53.40 1.37 22.71
C ASN A 1096 -52.06 0.66 22.49
N LEU A 1097 -52.04 -0.32 21.60
CA LEU A 1097 -50.83 -0.95 21.08
C LEU A 1097 -50.67 -0.63 19.60
N VAL A 1098 -49.50 -0.13 19.21
CA VAL A 1098 -49.17 0.17 17.82
C VAL A 1098 -47.93 -0.63 17.42
N PHE A 1099 -48.07 -1.51 16.43
CA PHE A 1099 -46.96 -2.15 15.75
C PHE A 1099 -46.63 -1.38 14.47
N VAL A 1100 -45.37 -1.04 14.29
CA VAL A 1100 -44.84 -0.51 13.03
C VAL A 1100 -43.72 -1.41 12.52
N GLY A 1101 -43.93 -1.99 11.35
CA GLY A 1101 -42.94 -2.83 10.69
C GLY A 1101 -43.56 -3.85 9.75
N LYS A 1102 -42.75 -4.37 8.83
CA LYS A 1102 -43.18 -5.40 7.89
C LYS A 1102 -43.23 -6.78 8.54
N GLU A 1103 -43.98 -7.69 7.91
CA GLU A 1103 -43.93 -9.13 8.20
C GLU A 1103 -42.50 -9.68 7.94
N GLY A 1104 -41.95 -10.39 8.92
CA GLY A 1104 -40.64 -11.06 8.84
C GLY A 1104 -40.76 -12.54 8.53
N TRP A 1105 -39.93 -13.36 9.18
CA TRP A 1105 -39.89 -14.83 8.98
C TRP A 1105 -40.45 -15.58 10.19
N MET A 1106 -40.98 -16.79 9.99
CA MET A 1106 -41.46 -17.69 11.05
C MET A 1106 -42.54 -17.08 11.96
N VAL A 1107 -43.40 -16.23 11.39
CA VAL A 1107 -44.45 -15.49 12.11
C VAL A 1107 -45.83 -15.64 11.47
N GLU A 1108 -46.01 -16.62 10.57
CA GLU A 1108 -47.22 -16.82 9.80
C GLU A 1108 -48.45 -16.99 10.72
N GLU A 1109 -48.30 -17.74 11.82
CA GLU A 1109 -49.35 -17.91 12.83
C GLU A 1109 -49.65 -16.60 13.58
N LEU A 1110 -48.62 -15.85 13.97
CA LEU A 1110 -48.77 -14.57 14.66
C LEU A 1110 -49.43 -13.52 13.75
N VAL A 1111 -49.02 -13.42 12.50
CA VAL A 1111 -49.60 -12.50 11.52
C VAL A 1111 -51.07 -12.85 11.27
N SER A 1112 -51.40 -14.14 11.17
CA SER A 1112 -52.79 -14.59 11.10
C SER A 1112 -53.59 -14.18 12.34
N LYS A 1113 -53.00 -14.31 13.55
CA LYS A 1113 -53.62 -13.86 14.79
C LYS A 1113 -53.84 -12.33 14.81
N ILE A 1114 -52.86 -11.55 14.37
CA ILE A 1114 -52.92 -10.08 14.30
C ILE A 1114 -54.05 -9.63 13.37
N LYS A 1115 -54.11 -10.18 12.14
CA LYS A 1115 -55.11 -9.80 11.12
C LYS A 1115 -56.55 -10.12 11.53
N ASN A 1116 -56.74 -11.12 12.39
CA ASN A 1116 -58.05 -11.55 12.88
C ASN A 1116 -58.35 -11.06 14.32
N HIS A 1117 -57.53 -10.16 14.88
CA HIS A 1117 -57.63 -9.79 16.29
C HIS A 1117 -58.86 -8.89 16.56
N PRO A 1118 -59.69 -9.15 17.59
CA PRO A 1118 -60.92 -8.37 17.85
C PRO A 1118 -60.72 -6.87 18.16
N GLN A 1119 -59.51 -6.52 18.62
CA GLN A 1119 -59.10 -5.13 18.94
C GLN A 1119 -58.39 -4.41 17.80
N LEU A 1120 -58.16 -5.08 16.66
CA LEU A 1120 -57.55 -4.45 15.48
C LEU A 1120 -58.42 -3.26 15.03
N ASP A 1121 -57.76 -2.14 14.71
CA ASP A 1121 -58.36 -0.85 14.33
C ASP A 1121 -59.24 -0.19 15.43
N LYS A 1122 -59.13 -0.67 16.69
CA LYS A 1122 -59.81 -0.08 17.86
C LYS A 1122 -58.83 0.33 18.95
N HIS A 1123 -58.07 -0.65 19.45
CA HIS A 1123 -57.02 -0.48 20.48
C HIS A 1123 -55.70 -1.12 20.06
N PHE A 1124 -55.69 -1.87 18.96
CA PHE A 1124 -54.50 -2.46 18.36
C PHE A 1124 -54.38 -2.02 16.91
N PHE A 1125 -53.21 -1.51 16.54
CA PHE A 1125 -52.95 -1.02 15.19
C PHE A 1125 -51.66 -1.64 14.66
N TRP A 1126 -51.65 -2.05 13.39
CA TRP A 1126 -50.44 -2.53 12.73
C TRP A 1126 -50.23 -1.79 11.41
N PHE A 1127 -49.16 -1.00 11.36
CA PHE A 1127 -48.74 -0.26 10.18
C PHE A 1127 -47.54 -0.96 9.52
N SER A 1128 -47.71 -1.37 8.28
CA SER A 1128 -46.65 -1.99 7.46
C SER A 1128 -46.34 -1.11 6.26
N GLY A 1129 -45.07 -0.76 6.07
CA GLY A 1129 -44.59 -0.02 4.89
C GLY A 1129 -44.94 1.47 4.87
N ILE A 1130 -45.13 2.10 6.03
CA ILE A 1130 -45.31 3.55 6.14
C ILE A 1130 -44.02 4.30 5.82
N ASP A 1131 -44.14 5.56 5.41
CA ASP A 1131 -42.98 6.43 5.17
C ASP A 1131 -42.40 7.01 6.47
N ASP A 1132 -41.20 7.59 6.38
CA ASP A 1132 -40.48 8.13 7.53
C ASP A 1132 -41.21 9.33 8.18
N ASN A 1133 -42.05 10.05 7.41
CA ASN A 1133 -42.84 11.17 7.93
C ASN A 1133 -43.95 10.68 8.85
N LEU A 1134 -44.74 9.69 8.40
CA LEU A 1134 -45.79 9.10 9.23
C LEU A 1134 -45.20 8.33 10.42
N LEU A 1135 -44.04 7.69 10.26
CA LEU A 1135 -43.33 7.08 11.38
C LEU A 1135 -42.92 8.11 12.43
N ALA A 1136 -42.36 9.26 12.01
CA ALA A 1136 -42.02 10.36 12.89
C ALA A 1136 -43.24 10.90 13.65
N GLU A 1137 -44.38 11.07 12.97
CA GLU A 1137 -45.64 11.47 13.62
C GLU A 1137 -46.11 10.44 14.65
N ILE A 1138 -46.02 9.14 14.33
CA ILE A 1138 -46.37 8.06 15.27
C ILE A 1138 -45.45 8.08 16.49
N TYR A 1139 -44.14 8.33 16.32
CA TYR A 1139 -43.23 8.53 17.45
C TYR A 1139 -43.64 9.71 18.34
N GLU A 1140 -44.03 10.86 17.75
CA GLU A 1140 -44.43 12.07 18.49
C GLU A 1140 -45.75 11.91 19.28
N ILE A 1141 -46.72 11.17 18.75
CA ILE A 1141 -48.03 10.99 19.41
C ILE A 1141 -48.05 9.81 20.39
N SER A 1142 -47.06 8.93 20.32
CA SER A 1142 -46.97 7.78 21.21
C SER A 1142 -46.60 8.21 22.64
N THR A 1143 -46.97 7.38 23.60
CA THR A 1143 -46.71 7.60 25.03
C THR A 1143 -45.41 6.95 25.48
N CYS A 1144 -45.11 5.75 24.96
CA CYS A 1144 -43.90 4.99 25.29
C CYS A 1144 -43.53 4.07 24.13
N LEU A 1145 -42.24 3.91 23.85
CA LEU A 1145 -41.73 2.85 23.00
C LEU A 1145 -41.52 1.57 23.83
N ILE A 1146 -41.88 0.40 23.31
CA ILE A 1146 -41.57 -0.91 23.89
C ILE A 1146 -40.53 -1.62 23.01
N CYS A 1147 -39.40 -2.00 23.60
CA CYS A 1147 -38.37 -2.83 23.00
C CYS A 1147 -38.23 -4.16 23.75
N ALA A 1148 -38.97 -5.19 23.34
CA ALA A 1148 -39.04 -6.47 24.07
C ALA A 1148 -38.07 -7.56 23.54
N SER A 1149 -37.18 -7.24 22.60
CA SER A 1149 -36.29 -8.18 21.93
C SER A 1149 -35.45 -9.03 22.91
N THR A 1150 -35.37 -10.34 22.69
CA THR A 1150 -34.51 -11.27 23.48
C THR A 1150 -33.04 -11.24 23.08
N GLY A 1151 -32.69 -10.55 22.00
CA GLY A 1151 -31.33 -10.30 21.53
C GLY A 1151 -31.33 -9.25 20.42
N GLU A 1152 -30.33 -8.37 20.40
CA GLU A 1152 -30.15 -7.28 19.44
C GLU A 1152 -28.66 -7.00 19.19
N GLY A 1153 -28.33 -6.44 18.03
CA GLY A 1153 -26.98 -5.93 17.74
C GLY A 1153 -26.73 -4.51 18.26
N PHE A 1154 -27.77 -3.67 18.30
CA PHE A 1154 -27.69 -2.27 18.77
C PHE A 1154 -28.99 -1.79 19.44
N GLY A 1155 -30.10 -1.71 18.69
CA GLY A 1155 -31.38 -1.18 19.19
C GLY A 1155 -31.70 0.23 18.71
N LEU A 1156 -31.62 0.46 17.40
CA LEU A 1156 -31.87 1.78 16.78
C LEU A 1156 -33.19 2.45 17.21
N PRO A 1157 -34.32 1.74 17.41
CA PRO A 1157 -35.56 2.36 17.90
C PRO A 1157 -35.42 3.13 19.22
N ILE A 1158 -34.49 2.73 20.11
CA ILE A 1158 -34.21 3.45 21.36
C ILE A 1158 -33.67 4.85 21.06
N ILE A 1159 -32.76 4.94 20.09
CA ILE A 1159 -32.19 6.21 19.65
C ILE A 1159 -33.26 7.06 18.95
N GLU A 1160 -34.06 6.47 18.06
CA GLU A 1160 -35.16 7.17 17.38
C GLU A 1160 -36.18 7.72 18.37
N ALA A 1161 -36.57 6.95 19.40
CA ALA A 1161 -37.44 7.44 20.46
C ALA A 1161 -36.83 8.63 21.22
N ALA A 1162 -35.53 8.61 21.50
CA ALA A 1162 -34.85 9.75 22.12
C ALA A 1162 -34.91 11.02 21.26
N GLN A 1163 -34.87 10.90 19.93
CA GLN A 1163 -35.01 12.07 19.03
C GLN A 1163 -36.38 12.75 19.13
N HIS A 1164 -37.42 11.98 19.47
CA HIS A 1164 -38.79 12.46 19.64
C HIS A 1164 -39.16 12.71 21.11
N ASN A 1165 -38.20 12.64 22.03
CA ASN A 1165 -38.42 12.72 23.48
C ASN A 1165 -39.45 11.69 23.99
N LEU A 1166 -39.54 10.52 23.32
CA LEU A 1166 -40.43 9.43 23.68
C LEU A 1166 -39.73 8.53 24.72
N PRO A 1167 -40.30 8.35 25.92
CA PRO A 1167 -39.75 7.40 26.90
C PRO A 1167 -39.74 5.96 26.37
N VAL A 1168 -38.81 5.17 26.87
CA VAL A 1168 -38.60 3.79 26.40
C VAL A 1168 -38.76 2.80 27.56
N LEU A 1169 -39.48 1.72 27.29
CA LEU A 1169 -39.59 0.51 28.09
C LEU A 1169 -38.88 -0.64 27.34
N ALA A 1170 -37.70 -1.05 27.80
CA ALA A 1170 -36.88 -2.04 27.12
C ALA A 1170 -36.66 -3.30 27.96
N ARG A 1171 -36.41 -4.44 27.32
CA ARG A 1171 -35.97 -5.66 28.03
C ARG A 1171 -34.57 -5.42 28.63
N ASP A 1172 -34.31 -5.97 29.81
CA ASP A 1172 -32.99 -5.89 30.44
C ASP A 1172 -31.97 -6.84 29.77
N ILE A 1173 -31.36 -6.38 28.66
CA ILE A 1173 -30.28 -7.07 27.94
C ILE A 1173 -29.03 -6.17 27.81
N PRO A 1174 -27.81 -6.74 27.71
CA PRO A 1174 -26.57 -5.97 27.73
C PRO A 1174 -26.50 -4.83 26.72
N VAL A 1175 -26.92 -5.07 25.47
CA VAL A 1175 -26.86 -4.04 24.42
C VAL A 1175 -27.84 -2.89 24.64
N PHE A 1176 -29.02 -3.14 25.22
CA PHE A 1176 -29.96 -2.07 25.57
C PHE A 1176 -29.48 -1.27 26.78
N ARG A 1177 -28.71 -1.88 27.69
CA ARG A 1177 -28.02 -1.14 28.76
C ARG A 1177 -26.90 -0.27 28.20
N GLU A 1178 -26.14 -0.77 27.22
CA GLU A 1178 -25.12 -0.01 26.51
C GLU A 1178 -25.70 1.20 25.78
N VAL A 1179 -26.80 1.00 25.04
CA VAL A 1179 -27.42 2.05 24.20
C VAL A 1179 -28.33 2.98 24.99
N GLY A 1180 -29.09 2.47 25.96
CA GLY A 1180 -30.11 3.23 26.70
C GLY A 1180 -29.66 3.80 28.06
N GLY A 1181 -28.60 3.25 28.67
CA GLY A 1181 -28.07 3.68 29.96
C GLY A 1181 -29.15 3.82 31.06
N ASP A 1182 -29.08 4.88 31.84
CA ASP A 1182 -30.08 5.19 32.89
C ASP A 1182 -31.31 5.95 32.36
N ALA A 1183 -31.38 6.21 31.05
CA ALA A 1183 -32.44 6.98 30.41
C ALA A 1183 -33.64 6.12 29.97
N VAL A 1184 -33.55 4.81 30.12
CA VAL A 1184 -34.56 3.81 29.73
C VAL A 1184 -35.07 3.06 30.95
N HIS A 1185 -36.35 2.68 30.96
CA HIS A 1185 -36.90 1.80 31.98
C HIS A 1185 -36.81 0.34 31.53
N TYR A 1186 -36.36 -0.56 32.40
CA TYR A 1186 -36.05 -1.94 32.03
C TYR A 1186 -36.96 -2.95 32.72
N PHE A 1187 -37.31 -4.02 32.00
CA PHE A 1187 -38.10 -5.14 32.53
C PHE A 1187 -37.45 -6.50 32.24
N ALA A 1188 -37.82 -7.50 33.04
CA ALA A 1188 -37.48 -8.91 32.86
C ALA A 1188 -38.71 -9.73 32.39
N GLY A 1189 -38.49 -10.96 31.92
CA GLY A 1189 -39.57 -11.94 31.69
C GLY A 1189 -40.46 -11.75 30.45
N GLU A 1190 -41.53 -12.54 30.36
CA GLU A 1190 -42.42 -12.66 29.19
C GLU A 1190 -43.75 -11.90 29.39
N SER A 1191 -44.85 -12.33 28.78
CA SER A 1191 -46.13 -11.59 28.72
C SER A 1191 -46.67 -11.07 30.06
N LEU A 1192 -46.65 -11.86 31.15
CA LEU A 1192 -47.13 -11.39 32.47
C LEU A 1192 -46.25 -10.28 33.06
N GLU A 1193 -44.94 -10.38 32.90
CA GLU A 1193 -44.00 -9.38 33.39
C GLU A 1193 -44.00 -8.12 32.50
N ILE A 1194 -44.22 -8.26 31.18
CA ILE A 1194 -44.46 -7.12 30.28
C ILE A 1194 -45.72 -6.36 30.72
N ALA A 1195 -46.82 -7.06 31.01
CA ALA A 1195 -48.05 -6.43 31.48
C ALA A 1195 -47.86 -5.73 32.84
N ALA A 1196 -47.09 -6.34 33.75
CA ALA A 1196 -46.73 -5.73 35.04
C ALA A 1196 -45.85 -4.48 34.85
N ALA A 1197 -44.83 -4.55 33.98
CA ALA A 1197 -43.94 -3.44 33.67
C ALA A 1197 -44.66 -2.27 33.00
N ILE A 1198 -45.65 -2.53 32.14
CA ILE A 1198 -46.51 -1.48 31.56
C ILE A 1198 -47.33 -0.80 32.66
N LYS A 1199 -47.93 -1.56 33.57
CA LYS A 1199 -48.70 -1.01 34.71
C LYS A 1199 -47.80 -0.18 35.64
N GLU A 1200 -46.61 -0.67 35.95
CA GLU A 1200 -45.60 0.06 36.71
C GLU A 1200 -45.18 1.35 36.00
N TRP A 1201 -44.90 1.27 34.70
CA TRP A 1201 -44.48 2.41 33.90
C TRP A 1201 -45.58 3.49 33.85
N ILE A 1202 -46.86 3.12 33.70
CA ILE A 1202 -47.99 4.06 33.77
C ILE A 1202 -48.03 4.75 35.14
N SER A 1203 -47.84 4.00 36.23
CA SER A 1203 -47.79 4.58 37.58
C SER A 1203 -46.59 5.53 37.75
N LEU A 1204 -45.43 5.21 37.18
CA LEU A 1204 -44.26 6.09 37.20
C LEU A 1204 -44.49 7.38 36.39
N LYS A 1205 -45.20 7.28 35.25
CA LYS A 1205 -45.58 8.44 34.42
C LYS A 1205 -46.50 9.39 35.21
N GLU A 1206 -47.54 8.85 35.86
CA GLU A 1206 -48.47 9.62 36.69
C GLU A 1206 -47.78 10.30 37.88
N ASN A 1207 -46.72 9.70 38.41
CA ASN A 1207 -45.91 10.24 39.50
C ASN A 1207 -44.73 11.13 39.06
N HIS A 1208 -44.58 11.42 37.76
CA HIS A 1208 -43.44 12.16 37.18
C HIS A 1208 -42.06 11.59 37.53
N LYS A 1209 -41.96 10.26 37.66
CA LYS A 1209 -40.73 9.52 38.04
C LYS A 1209 -40.11 8.70 36.90
N ILE A 1210 -40.62 8.84 35.68
CA ILE A 1210 -40.04 8.15 34.52
C ILE A 1210 -38.60 8.64 34.24
N PRO A 1211 -37.70 7.75 33.80
CA PRO A 1211 -36.40 8.14 33.30
C PRO A 1211 -36.50 9.23 32.23
N LYS A 1212 -35.58 10.20 32.28
CA LYS A 1212 -35.54 11.32 31.32
C LYS A 1212 -34.75 10.91 30.08
N ILE A 1213 -35.46 10.63 28.99
CA ILE A 1213 -34.86 10.22 27.72
C ILE A 1213 -33.99 11.34 27.10
N GLU A 1214 -34.26 12.61 27.44
CA GLU A 1214 -33.47 13.79 27.03
C GLU A 1214 -31.98 13.72 27.44
N ASN A 1215 -31.66 12.92 28.47
CA ASN A 1215 -30.28 12.74 28.94
C ASN A 1215 -29.51 11.68 28.13
N LEU A 1216 -30.16 11.02 27.17
CA LEU A 1216 -29.52 10.00 26.34
C LEU A 1216 -28.59 10.66 25.31
N ASN A 1217 -27.28 10.37 25.42
CA ASN A 1217 -26.32 10.79 24.40
C ASN A 1217 -26.36 9.81 23.22
N TRP A 1218 -26.56 10.32 22.01
CA TRP A 1218 -26.57 9.54 20.78
C TRP A 1218 -25.78 10.26 19.68
N LEU A 1219 -25.36 9.51 18.65
CA LEU A 1219 -24.53 10.02 17.57
C LEU A 1219 -25.37 10.40 16.34
N THR A 1220 -24.98 11.47 15.65
CA THR A 1220 -25.43 11.69 14.27
C THR A 1220 -24.83 10.65 13.32
N TRP A 1221 -25.43 10.41 12.16
CA TRP A 1221 -24.82 9.51 11.15
C TRP A 1221 -23.43 9.97 10.69
N SER A 1222 -23.17 11.28 10.68
CA SER A 1222 -21.84 11.83 10.40
C SER A 1222 -20.82 11.44 11.48
N GLN A 1223 -21.18 11.57 12.76
CA GLN A 1223 -20.33 11.17 13.88
C GLN A 1223 -20.13 9.65 13.97
N SER A 1224 -21.18 8.86 13.72
CA SER A 1224 -21.09 7.39 13.64
C SER A 1224 -20.14 6.95 12.53
N THR A 1225 -20.24 7.57 11.34
CA THR A 1225 -19.33 7.31 10.21
C THR A 1225 -17.89 7.66 10.55
N GLU A 1226 -17.65 8.82 11.18
CA GLU A 1226 -16.33 9.22 11.63
C GLU A 1226 -15.75 8.25 12.67
N GLN A 1227 -16.58 7.77 13.62
CA GLN A 1227 -16.17 6.78 14.60
C GLN A 1227 -15.79 5.44 13.94
N LEU A 1228 -16.60 4.94 12.99
CA LEU A 1228 -16.32 3.73 12.22
C LEU A 1228 -14.98 3.82 11.49
N ILE A 1229 -14.76 4.90 10.74
CA ILE A 1229 -13.52 5.07 9.98
C ILE A 1229 -12.32 5.22 10.90
N ASN A 1230 -12.45 5.97 12.00
CA ASN A 1230 -11.38 6.08 12.99
C ASN A 1230 -11.04 4.73 13.62
N ALA A 1231 -12.02 3.85 13.88
CA ALA A 1231 -11.77 2.50 14.35
C ALA A 1231 -11.03 1.65 13.30
N VAL A 1232 -11.46 1.70 12.03
CA VAL A 1232 -10.79 0.98 10.92
C VAL A 1232 -9.35 1.46 10.75
N LEU A 1233 -9.10 2.77 10.70
CA LEU A 1233 -7.77 3.34 10.49
C LEU A 1233 -6.85 3.13 11.70
N ARG A 1234 -7.37 3.15 12.92
CA ARG A 1234 -6.60 2.82 14.13
C ARG A 1234 -6.12 1.36 14.10
N ASN A 1235 -6.98 0.44 13.65
CA ASN A 1235 -6.60 -0.97 13.48
C ASN A 1235 -5.51 -1.16 12.42
N VAL A 1236 -5.48 -0.31 11.38
CA VAL A 1236 -4.39 -0.32 10.39
C VAL A 1236 -3.07 0.11 11.02
N GLN A 1237 -3.07 1.13 11.88
CA GLN A 1237 -1.86 1.64 12.56
C GLN A 1237 -1.31 0.63 13.59
N GLN A 1238 -2.18 0.04 14.41
CA GLN A 1238 -1.77 -0.93 15.45
C GLN A 1238 -1.04 -2.15 14.87
N ILE A 1239 -1.42 -2.62 13.68
CA ILE A 1239 -0.75 -3.75 13.01
C ILE A 1239 0.60 -3.35 12.40
N ASN A 1240 0.78 -2.07 12.07
CA ASN A 1240 2.01 -1.55 11.46
C ASN A 1240 3.04 -1.05 12.49
N GLY A 1241 2.77 -1.19 13.79
CA GLY A 1241 3.70 -0.81 14.85
C GLY A 1241 3.83 0.70 15.10
N GLU A 1242 2.89 1.52 14.59
CA GLU A 1242 2.83 2.97 14.81
C GLU A 1242 2.04 3.38 16.06
#